data_AF-A0A6G9CXA5-F1
#
_entry.id   AF-A0A6G9CXA5-F1
#
_cell.length_a   1.000
_cell.length_b   1.000
_cell.length_c   1.000
_cell.angle_alpha   90.00
_cell.angle_beta   90.00
_cell.angle_gamma   90.00
#
_symmetry.space_group_name_H-M   'P 1'
#
loop_
_entity.id
_entity.type
_entity.pdbx_description
1 polymer ?
#
loop_
_entity_poly.entity_id
_entity_poly.type
_entity_poly.pdbx_seq_one_letter_code
_entity_poly.pdbx_strand_id
1 'polypeptide(L)'
;MFSAMARRAVSVATLPPRLALSGLALVGGSTIPRTAVSDVALRTGTLALAGVGMIPAAAGSIFGAPRIPGSAYVSAAASAINYQPRVRRRIEQRLGRSLTDFALESATSFADVLTYAPASLGVDFGLRTMLLRETLAARNSRRVWSFEPGGRGASTRPDPSGPGERYADRIAGVQLAAGAALATVSAGGDTVATSIKVSAPRPLRMSRESFAAGVSYGLCRTHHTAVSDSAALRMLDRIDTVLVDPSVLFDDSLRVSDIREVAESDRVAVWEQARKALNDGTVGVGRHRIGGAEVVVRPVRKGLAETLIGEIRAAGVAAVTIDDDGLGSLRSGFDELYPAQSTAEAGLREALSALVAEGRTVAIVSSRAIAGQAVLRIGISPPSGEHVSADIHTDLAGAWRVVHALPAARTATRRGVELSSGSSALGALIMLPGVRGAGPGPVTAGSAAGLWTGYTLSRSVIQAPVPVGTPSDTWHEMDGDAVVRELSVSIRHTPHRAEARVRAPARFRLIRDGLSALRTELADPLTPVLATGSAASAVLGSPVDAVLVGSVLVGNAAMSAVQRLHSERAVQRLLRTQEPVARRVTNDGTVETAADALELGDVVAIESGDIVPADCRLLSVESLEVDESSLTGESLPVDKQTDPTPGMPLAERRCMAYAGTTVLAGSGRGVVTAIGARTVTRRADVGVSRSGPAVGLTNRLRELTRATLPASIGGGALVTVAGLLRGTGLRRAVTGGVAVAVAAVPEGLPLVATLAQQAAARRLTAAGVLVRAPRSIEALGRVDVVCFDKTGTLSENKLRVAAVERVDGWDESEILEVAARSALGKSRRSRVSFDGCCRRRCSPASSGRCFGFR
;
A
#
# COMPACT_ATOMS: atom_id res chain seq x y z
N MET A 1 28.18 -9.69 -11.22
CA MET A 1 27.35 -9.20 -10.09
C MET A 1 27.27 -10.19 -8.92
N PHE A 2 26.97 -11.48 -9.15
CA PHE A 2 27.01 -12.54 -8.10
C PHE A 2 28.40 -12.73 -7.45
N SER A 3 29.49 -12.65 -8.23
CA SER A 3 30.88 -12.71 -7.72
C SER A 3 31.26 -11.54 -6.80
N ALA A 4 30.62 -10.37 -6.96
CA ALA A 4 30.86 -9.20 -6.11
C ALA A 4 30.08 -9.26 -4.78
N MET A 5 28.90 -9.89 -4.77
CA MET A 5 28.18 -10.23 -3.53
C MET A 5 28.88 -11.34 -2.74
N ALA A 6 29.46 -12.34 -3.43
CA ALA A 6 30.22 -13.41 -2.77
C ALA A 6 31.50 -12.89 -2.08
N ARG A 7 32.26 -11.99 -2.73
CA ARG A 7 33.49 -11.42 -2.12
C ARG A 7 33.22 -10.52 -0.91
N ARG A 8 32.08 -9.81 -0.86
CA ARG A 8 31.68 -9.04 0.33
C ARG A 8 31.14 -9.90 1.47
N ALA A 9 30.57 -11.07 1.18
CA ALA A 9 30.13 -12.02 2.20
C ALA A 9 31.33 -12.74 2.88
N VAL A 10 32.40 -13.03 2.13
CA VAL A 10 33.61 -13.66 2.67
C VAL A 10 34.41 -12.72 3.58
N SER A 11 34.36 -11.40 3.35
CA SER A 11 35.05 -10.41 4.19
C SER A 11 34.47 -10.24 5.61
N VAL A 12 33.27 -10.76 5.88
CA VAL A 12 32.65 -10.76 7.22
C VAL A 12 32.92 -12.08 7.97
N ALA A 13 33.48 -13.08 7.29
CA ALA A 13 33.67 -14.44 7.81
C ALA A 13 35.06 -14.72 8.41
N THR A 14 35.97 -13.73 8.48
CA THR A 14 37.29 -13.89 9.09
C THR A 14 37.28 -13.44 10.55
N LEU A 15 36.68 -14.26 11.41
CA LEU A 15 36.96 -14.30 12.85
C LEU A 15 37.66 -15.63 13.16
N PRO A 16 38.70 -15.67 14.01
CA PRO A 16 39.55 -16.84 14.14
C PRO A 16 38.80 -18.05 14.72
N PRO A 17 39.17 -19.29 14.33
CA PRO A 17 38.42 -20.53 14.61
C PRO A 17 38.36 -20.96 16.09
N ARG A 18 38.89 -20.17 17.03
CA ARG A 18 38.91 -20.51 18.46
C ARG A 18 37.58 -20.27 19.21
N LEU A 19 36.65 -19.53 18.62
CA LEU A 19 35.33 -19.25 19.22
C LEU A 19 34.22 -20.25 18.82
N ALA A 20 34.43 -21.06 17.77
CA ALA A 20 33.41 -22.01 17.29
C ALA A 20 33.44 -23.35 18.05
N LEU A 21 34.57 -23.72 18.66
CA LEU A 21 34.76 -24.99 19.37
C LEU A 21 34.58 -24.91 20.89
N SER A 22 34.48 -23.71 21.46
CA SER A 22 34.29 -23.50 22.91
C SER A 22 32.82 -23.57 23.35
N GLY A 23 31.86 -23.62 22.42
CA GLY A 23 30.42 -23.73 22.73
C GLY A 23 29.93 -25.14 23.06
N LEU A 24 30.76 -26.17 22.91
CA LEU A 24 30.38 -27.59 23.10
C LEU A 24 30.92 -28.23 24.38
N ALA A 25 31.66 -27.50 25.22
CA ALA A 25 32.35 -28.04 26.41
C ALA A 25 32.03 -27.30 27.72
N LEU A 26 30.82 -26.78 27.89
CA LEU A 26 30.35 -26.22 29.17
C LEU A 26 28.97 -26.80 29.53
N VAL A 27 28.97 -28.11 29.83
CA VAL A 27 27.93 -28.78 30.61
C VAL A 27 28.62 -29.30 31.86
N GLY A 28 28.74 -28.46 32.87
CA GLY A 28 29.31 -28.85 34.16
C GLY A 28 29.72 -27.66 35.02
N GLY A 29 28.91 -27.36 36.04
CA GLY A 29 29.35 -26.64 37.23
C GLY A 29 29.13 -25.13 37.25
N SER A 30 28.37 -24.69 38.26
CA SER A 30 28.22 -23.35 38.81
C SER A 30 27.35 -22.31 38.07
N THR A 31 26.49 -21.71 38.88
CA THR A 31 25.48 -20.66 38.70
C THR A 31 25.83 -19.56 37.69
N ILE A 32 25.19 -19.60 36.51
CA ILE A 32 25.08 -18.50 35.55
C ILE A 32 23.57 -18.23 35.33
N PRO A 33 23.09 -16.98 35.36
CA PRO A 33 21.67 -16.67 35.21
C PRO A 33 21.09 -17.18 33.89
N ARG A 34 19.98 -17.92 33.99
CA ARG A 34 19.34 -18.76 32.95
C ARG A 34 18.61 -18.01 31.82
N THR A 35 18.90 -16.75 31.55
CA THR A 35 18.22 -16.00 30.46
C THR A 35 19.23 -15.41 29.49
N ALA A 36 19.13 -15.83 28.23
CA ALA A 36 19.95 -15.44 27.09
C ALA A 36 21.29 -16.17 26.91
N VAL A 37 21.22 -17.44 26.49
CA VAL A 37 21.94 -17.75 25.24
C VAL A 37 21.35 -16.76 24.23
N SER A 38 22.10 -15.73 23.85
CA SER A 38 21.55 -14.64 23.06
C SER A 38 20.89 -15.21 21.79
N ASP A 39 19.66 -14.81 21.45
CA ASP A 39 18.99 -15.27 20.22
C ASP A 39 19.90 -15.07 18.98
N VAL A 40 20.78 -14.06 19.04
CA VAL A 40 21.87 -13.85 18.09
C VAL A 40 22.82 -15.04 18.00
N ALA A 41 23.29 -15.60 19.12
CA ALA A 41 24.15 -16.78 19.13
C ALA A 41 23.44 -18.02 18.55
N LEU A 42 22.17 -18.24 18.90
CA LEU A 42 21.37 -19.34 18.34
C LEU A 42 21.23 -19.19 16.81
N ARG A 43 20.83 -18.00 16.32
CA ARG A 43 20.70 -17.70 14.89
C ARG A 43 22.03 -17.75 14.14
N THR A 44 23.13 -17.35 14.78
CA THR A 44 24.48 -17.45 14.21
C THR A 44 24.89 -18.91 14.09
N GLY A 45 24.59 -19.74 15.10
CA GLY A 45 24.82 -21.18 15.08
C GLY A 45 24.08 -21.87 13.94
N THR A 46 22.78 -21.60 13.75
CA THR A 46 22.04 -22.21 12.63
C THR A 46 22.52 -21.72 11.27
N LEU A 47 22.92 -20.44 11.13
CA LEU A 47 23.52 -19.94 9.90
C LEU A 47 24.86 -20.61 9.59
N ALA A 48 25.75 -20.70 10.59
CA ALA A 48 27.04 -21.36 10.45
C ALA A 48 26.88 -22.83 10.07
N LEU A 49 25.92 -23.53 10.68
CA LEU A 49 25.66 -24.94 10.39
C LEU A 49 25.15 -25.16 8.95
N ALA A 50 24.28 -24.27 8.43
CA ALA A 50 23.89 -24.30 7.02
C ALA A 50 25.06 -23.96 6.08
N GLY A 51 25.89 -22.97 6.46
CA GLY A 51 27.06 -22.53 5.70
C GLY A 51 28.14 -23.61 5.58
N VAL A 52 28.58 -24.16 6.71
CA VAL A 52 29.58 -25.21 6.80
C VAL A 52 29.06 -26.50 6.18
N GLY A 53 27.79 -26.84 6.41
CA GLY A 53 27.15 -28.04 5.86
C GLY A 53 27.06 -28.07 4.33
N MET A 54 27.10 -26.92 3.64
CA MET A 54 27.10 -26.89 2.17
C MET A 54 28.31 -27.60 1.56
N ILE A 55 29.48 -27.54 2.20
CA ILE A 55 30.72 -28.14 1.68
C ILE A 55 30.63 -29.68 1.61
N PRO A 56 30.37 -30.40 2.72
CA PRO A 56 30.22 -31.86 2.67
C PRO A 56 28.99 -32.29 1.84
N ALA A 57 27.91 -31.51 1.83
CA ALA A 57 26.75 -31.80 0.99
C ALA A 57 27.07 -31.69 -0.52
N ALA A 58 27.81 -30.66 -0.92
CA ALA A 58 28.26 -30.48 -2.31
C ALA A 58 29.30 -31.53 -2.71
N ALA A 59 30.27 -31.83 -1.83
CA ALA A 59 31.25 -32.88 -2.06
C ALA A 59 30.56 -34.23 -2.25
N GLY A 60 29.66 -34.63 -1.34
CA GLY A 60 28.93 -35.89 -1.47
C GLY A 60 28.06 -35.95 -2.72
N SER A 61 27.46 -34.83 -3.13
CA SER A 61 26.67 -34.74 -4.37
C SER A 61 27.53 -34.83 -5.64
N ILE A 62 28.71 -34.21 -5.66
CA ILE A 62 29.62 -34.19 -6.83
C ILE A 62 30.34 -35.53 -6.98
N PHE A 63 30.82 -36.10 -5.87
CA PHE A 63 31.58 -37.35 -5.86
C PHE A 63 30.71 -38.62 -5.81
N GLY A 64 29.39 -38.47 -5.83
CA GLY A 64 28.46 -39.62 -5.88
C GLY A 64 28.55 -40.52 -4.65
N ALA A 65 28.77 -39.94 -3.46
CA ALA A 65 28.91 -40.72 -2.23
C ALA A 65 27.64 -41.55 -1.95
N PRO A 66 27.77 -42.81 -1.50
CA PRO A 66 26.62 -43.64 -1.17
C PRO A 66 25.80 -42.99 -0.06
N ARG A 67 24.47 -42.95 -0.24
CA ARG A 67 23.56 -42.39 0.77
C ARG A 67 23.60 -43.24 2.04
N ILE A 68 23.68 -42.57 3.18
CA ILE A 68 23.64 -43.23 4.48
C ILE A 68 22.25 -43.86 4.66
N PRO A 69 22.15 -45.18 4.95
CA PRO A 69 20.87 -45.84 5.22
C PRO A 69 20.11 -45.12 6.34
N GLY A 70 18.81 -44.87 6.15
CA GLY A 70 17.99 -44.17 7.16
C GLY A 70 18.01 -42.64 7.09
N SER A 71 18.93 -42.03 6.33
CA SER A 71 19.03 -40.57 6.20
C SER A 71 17.75 -39.92 5.67
N ALA A 72 17.03 -40.59 4.77
CA ALA A 72 15.75 -40.11 4.25
C ALA A 72 14.69 -40.00 5.36
N TYR A 73 14.61 -40.98 6.27
CA TYR A 73 13.66 -40.99 7.38
C TYR A 73 13.93 -39.87 8.39
N VAL A 74 15.20 -39.63 8.74
CA VAL A 74 15.59 -38.51 9.60
C VAL A 74 15.14 -37.18 8.98
N SER A 75 15.28 -37.08 7.67
CA SER A 75 14.95 -35.88 6.92
C SER A 75 13.44 -35.66 6.73
N ALA A 76 12.69 -36.74 6.58
CA ALA A 76 11.24 -36.74 6.57
C ALA A 76 10.67 -36.38 7.95
N ALA A 77 11.21 -36.96 9.02
CA ALA A 77 10.83 -36.65 10.39
C ALA A 77 11.10 -35.19 10.73
N ALA A 78 12.30 -34.68 10.40
CA ALA A 78 12.64 -33.27 10.59
C ALA A 78 11.67 -32.33 9.82
N SER A 79 11.27 -32.71 8.61
CA SER A 79 10.32 -31.93 7.81
C SER A 79 8.90 -32.00 8.37
N ALA A 80 8.39 -33.18 8.67
CA ALA A 80 7.06 -33.37 9.25
C ALA A 80 6.90 -32.56 10.54
N ILE A 81 7.88 -32.63 11.45
CA ILE A 81 7.85 -31.90 12.71
C ILE A 81 7.88 -30.38 12.48
N ASN A 82 8.74 -29.91 11.56
CA ASN A 82 8.95 -28.48 11.34
C ASN A 82 7.78 -27.79 10.61
N TYR A 83 7.00 -28.53 9.80
CA TYR A 83 5.89 -27.98 9.03
C TYR A 83 4.50 -28.31 9.58
N GLN A 84 4.38 -29.13 10.62
CA GLN A 84 3.10 -29.44 11.25
C GLN A 84 2.81 -28.48 12.42
N PRO A 85 1.85 -27.54 12.28
CA PRO A 85 1.68 -26.43 13.22
C PRO A 85 1.38 -26.89 14.65
N ARG A 86 0.56 -27.94 14.80
CA ARG A 86 0.16 -28.50 16.10
C ARG A 86 1.33 -29.12 16.87
N VAL A 87 2.23 -29.81 16.16
CA VAL A 87 3.41 -30.45 16.76
C VAL A 87 4.39 -29.39 17.21
N ARG A 88 4.69 -28.43 16.32
CA ARG A 88 5.57 -27.30 16.65
C ARG A 88 5.08 -26.52 17.87
N ARG A 89 3.79 -26.17 17.95
CA ARG A 89 3.23 -25.47 19.12
C ARG A 89 3.44 -26.22 20.44
N ARG A 90 3.29 -27.55 20.45
CA ARG A 90 3.55 -28.36 21.65
C ARG A 90 5.02 -28.36 22.05
N ILE A 91 5.93 -28.34 21.09
CA ILE A 91 7.38 -28.26 21.33
C ILE A 91 7.74 -26.87 21.86
N GLU A 92 7.20 -25.81 21.25
CA GLU A 92 7.40 -24.41 21.66
C GLU A 92 6.93 -24.16 23.10
N GLN A 93 5.83 -24.78 23.52
CA GLN A 93 5.32 -24.71 24.90
C GLN A 93 6.28 -25.32 25.93
N ARG A 94 7.09 -26.33 25.55
CA ARG A 94 8.01 -27.02 26.46
C ARG A 94 9.42 -26.44 26.47
N LEU A 95 9.97 -26.15 25.29
CA LEU A 95 11.36 -25.75 25.10
C LEU A 95 11.52 -24.22 24.96
N GLY A 96 10.43 -23.49 24.75
CA GLY A 96 10.49 -22.09 24.34
C GLY A 96 10.76 -21.93 22.85
N ARG A 97 10.35 -20.79 22.30
CA ARG A 97 10.33 -20.55 20.84
C ARG A 97 11.72 -20.53 20.21
N SER A 98 12.69 -19.84 20.81
CA SER A 98 14.04 -19.70 20.24
C SER A 98 14.83 -21.01 20.24
N LEU A 99 14.73 -21.81 21.31
CA LEU A 99 15.33 -23.14 21.37
C LEU A 99 14.63 -24.14 20.44
N THR A 100 13.30 -24.06 20.31
CA THR A 100 12.56 -24.89 19.35
C THR A 100 12.97 -24.58 17.91
N ASP A 101 13.06 -23.29 17.55
CA ASP A 101 13.55 -22.86 16.24
C ASP A 101 14.96 -23.38 15.98
N PHE A 102 15.88 -23.20 16.94
CA PHE A 102 17.26 -23.68 16.83
C PHE A 102 17.34 -25.19 16.63
N ALA A 103 16.60 -25.98 17.42
CA ALA A 103 16.62 -27.44 17.36
C ALA A 103 16.08 -27.95 16.01
N LEU A 104 14.94 -27.42 15.55
CA LEU A 104 14.33 -27.81 14.28
C LEU A 104 15.15 -27.37 13.07
N GLU A 105 15.72 -26.16 13.10
CA GLU A 105 16.62 -25.66 12.04
C GLU A 105 17.92 -26.46 11.98
N SER A 106 18.48 -26.84 13.14
CA SER A 106 19.69 -27.67 13.20
C SER A 106 19.41 -29.08 12.68
N ALA A 107 18.30 -29.70 13.11
CA ALA A 107 17.89 -31.03 12.65
C ALA A 107 17.64 -31.08 11.14
N THR A 108 16.95 -30.07 10.57
CA THR A 108 16.70 -29.98 9.13
C THR A 108 18.00 -29.82 8.33
N SER A 109 18.91 -28.96 8.79
CA SER A 109 20.21 -28.77 8.14
C SER A 109 21.06 -30.04 8.17
N PHE A 110 21.13 -30.70 9.33
CA PHE A 110 21.85 -31.94 9.48
C PHE A 110 21.30 -33.01 8.54
N ALA A 111 19.97 -33.10 8.45
CA ALA A 111 19.33 -34.02 7.52
C ALA A 111 19.58 -33.66 6.04
N ASP A 112 19.70 -32.38 5.69
CA ASP A 112 20.07 -31.95 4.34
C ASP A 112 21.56 -32.20 4.02
N VAL A 113 22.45 -32.17 5.02
CA VAL A 113 23.85 -32.60 4.88
C VAL A 113 23.92 -34.11 4.61
N LEU A 114 23.22 -34.92 5.42
CA LEU A 114 23.18 -36.38 5.25
C LEU A 114 22.56 -36.83 3.93
N THR A 115 21.66 -36.03 3.37
CA THR A 115 21.00 -36.31 2.09
C THR A 115 21.70 -35.67 0.89
N TYR A 116 22.89 -35.06 1.10
CA TYR A 116 23.69 -34.40 0.07
C TYR A 116 22.88 -33.38 -0.74
N ALA A 117 22.15 -32.49 -0.06
CA ALA A 117 21.24 -31.52 -0.66
C ALA A 117 21.77 -30.06 -0.60
N PRO A 118 22.85 -29.70 -1.33
CA PRO A 118 23.49 -28.39 -1.23
C PRO A 118 22.56 -27.23 -1.64
N ALA A 119 21.66 -27.46 -2.60
CA ALA A 119 20.68 -26.45 -3.01
C ALA A 119 19.70 -26.10 -1.87
N SER A 120 19.30 -27.09 -1.07
CA SER A 120 18.39 -26.88 0.07
C SER A 120 19.07 -26.06 1.17
N LEU A 121 20.34 -26.38 1.47
CA LEU A 121 21.17 -25.63 2.41
C LEU A 121 21.43 -24.19 1.95
N GLY A 122 21.61 -23.97 0.64
CA GLY A 122 21.77 -22.63 0.08
C GLY A 122 20.53 -21.74 0.27
N VAL A 123 19.33 -22.29 0.06
CA VAL A 123 18.07 -21.56 0.31
C VAL A 123 17.91 -21.24 1.81
N ASP A 124 18.19 -22.22 2.67
CA ASP A 124 18.13 -22.06 4.12
C ASP A 124 19.16 -21.04 4.64
N PHE A 125 20.38 -21.04 4.09
CA PHE A 125 21.40 -20.04 4.37
C PHE A 125 20.91 -18.63 4.03
N GLY A 126 20.25 -18.47 2.87
CA GLY A 126 19.63 -17.22 2.45
C GLY A 126 18.58 -16.72 3.45
N LEU A 127 17.65 -17.59 3.87
CA LEU A 127 16.64 -17.22 4.86
C LEU A 127 17.27 -16.88 6.23
N ARG A 128 18.19 -17.71 6.72
CA ARG A 128 18.84 -17.53 8.04
C ARG A 128 19.68 -16.25 8.08
N THR A 129 20.27 -15.87 6.96
CA THR A 129 20.95 -14.57 6.83
C THR A 129 19.97 -13.42 7.07
N MET A 130 18.76 -13.50 6.52
CA MET A 130 17.72 -12.48 6.72
C MET A 130 17.24 -12.45 8.19
N LEU A 131 17.00 -13.62 8.80
CA LEU A 131 16.58 -13.73 10.20
C LEU A 131 17.64 -13.24 11.19
N LEU A 132 18.92 -13.51 10.91
CA LEU A 132 20.03 -12.96 11.71
C LEU A 132 20.09 -11.44 11.59
N ARG A 133 19.94 -10.90 10.38
CA ARG A 133 19.89 -9.44 10.15
C ARG A 133 18.73 -8.77 10.86
N GLU A 134 17.54 -9.38 10.84
CA GLU A 134 16.38 -8.95 11.62
C GLU A 134 16.71 -8.92 13.12
N THR A 135 17.27 -10.01 13.66
CA THR A 135 17.58 -10.11 15.10
C THR A 135 18.62 -9.08 15.53
N LEU A 136 19.66 -8.86 14.73
CA LEU A 136 20.67 -7.84 14.99
C LEU A 136 20.11 -6.42 14.91
N ALA A 137 19.26 -6.14 13.90
CA ALA A 137 18.63 -4.82 13.75
C ALA A 137 17.66 -4.52 14.90
N ALA A 138 16.84 -5.49 15.31
CA ALA A 138 15.93 -5.36 16.44
C ALA A 138 16.69 -5.18 17.77
N ARG A 139 17.81 -5.88 17.97
CA ARG A 139 18.68 -5.68 19.15
C ARG A 139 19.26 -4.27 19.19
N ASN A 140 19.73 -3.76 18.04
CA ASN A 140 20.30 -2.42 17.96
C ASN A 140 19.23 -1.33 18.16
N SER A 141 18.04 -1.49 17.58
CA SER A 141 16.96 -0.51 17.76
C SER A 141 16.51 -0.44 19.22
N ARG A 142 16.40 -1.56 19.94
CA ARG A 142 16.04 -1.54 21.38
C ARG A 142 17.06 -0.77 22.24
N ARG A 143 18.35 -0.81 21.88
CA ARG A 143 19.39 -0.03 22.57
C ARG A 143 19.26 1.46 22.33
N VAL A 144 18.96 1.85 21.09
CA VAL A 144 18.76 3.26 20.70
C VAL A 144 17.56 3.86 21.42
N TRP A 145 16.50 3.08 21.58
CA TRP A 145 15.26 3.50 22.25
C TRP A 145 15.30 3.31 23.78
N SER A 146 16.46 2.97 24.36
CA SER A 146 16.69 2.78 25.81
C SER A 146 15.59 1.96 26.50
N PHE A 147 15.08 0.94 25.82
CA PHE A 147 14.00 0.10 26.34
C PHE A 147 14.56 -0.83 27.42
N GLU A 148 14.22 -0.57 28.67
CA GLU A 148 14.29 -1.62 29.69
C GLU A 148 13.21 -2.67 29.37
N PRO A 149 13.52 -3.98 29.44
CA PRO A 149 12.51 -5.03 29.35
C PRO A 149 11.62 -5.02 30.59
N GLY A 150 10.79 -3.98 30.72
CA GLY A 150 9.80 -3.82 31.78
C GLY A 150 8.59 -4.71 31.52
N GLY A 151 8.33 -5.62 32.45
CA GLY A 151 7.03 -6.25 32.70
C GLY A 151 6.36 -6.94 31.51
N ARG A 152 6.59 -8.25 31.37
CA ARG A 152 5.73 -9.15 30.58
C ARG A 152 4.30 -9.15 31.14
N GLY A 153 3.47 -8.19 30.75
CA GLY A 153 2.06 -8.48 30.54
C GLY A 153 2.02 -9.40 29.32
N ALA A 154 1.89 -10.71 29.52
CA ALA A 154 1.80 -11.68 28.44
C ALA A 154 0.53 -11.36 27.62
N SER A 155 0.66 -10.47 26.65
CA SER A 155 -0.41 -10.21 25.70
C SER A 155 -0.66 -11.52 24.95
N THR A 156 -1.86 -12.06 25.13
CA THR A 156 -2.34 -13.19 24.35
C THR A 156 -2.59 -12.69 22.94
N ARG A 157 -1.62 -12.87 22.04
CA ARG A 157 -1.81 -12.61 20.63
C ARG A 157 -2.73 -13.71 20.06
N PRO A 158 -3.91 -13.37 19.53
CA PRO A 158 -4.74 -14.35 18.84
C PRO A 158 -3.98 -14.88 17.62
N ASP A 159 -4.14 -16.15 17.28
CA ASP A 159 -3.53 -16.78 16.09
C ASP A 159 -4.62 -17.15 15.06
N PRO A 160 -5.25 -16.15 14.41
CA PRO A 160 -6.30 -16.38 13.43
C PRO A 160 -5.77 -17.17 12.24
N SER A 161 -6.61 -18.06 11.71
CA SER A 161 -6.26 -18.90 10.55
C SER A 161 -6.37 -18.09 9.26
N GLY A 162 -5.23 -17.70 8.67
CA GLY A 162 -5.16 -17.03 7.39
C GLY A 162 -5.24 -17.99 6.19
N PRO A 163 -5.17 -17.45 4.94
CA PRO A 163 -5.16 -18.27 3.73
C PRO A 163 -3.98 -19.26 3.69
N GLY A 164 -2.82 -18.85 4.20
CA GLY A 164 -1.63 -19.70 4.27
C GLY A 164 -1.81 -20.88 5.24
N GLU A 165 -2.40 -20.63 6.41
CA GLU A 165 -2.69 -21.66 7.42
C GLU A 165 -3.72 -22.67 6.89
N ARG A 166 -4.81 -22.19 6.28
CA ARG A 166 -5.81 -23.07 5.66
C ARG A 166 -5.21 -23.96 4.58
N TYR A 167 -4.26 -23.45 3.79
CA TYR A 167 -3.52 -24.25 2.81
C TYR A 167 -2.61 -25.27 3.51
N ALA A 168 -1.82 -24.86 4.50
CA ALA A 168 -0.92 -25.74 5.23
C ALA A 168 -1.67 -26.89 5.93
N ASP A 169 -2.81 -26.59 6.56
CA ASP A 169 -3.66 -27.58 7.23
C ASP A 169 -4.30 -28.54 6.23
N ARG A 170 -4.79 -28.04 5.08
CA ARG A 170 -5.34 -28.89 4.01
C ARG A 170 -4.27 -29.83 3.46
N ILE A 171 -3.08 -29.32 3.20
CA ILE A 171 -1.98 -30.12 2.66
C ILE A 171 -1.51 -31.14 3.69
N ALA A 172 -1.42 -30.79 4.98
CA ALA A 172 -1.04 -31.73 6.04
C ALA A 172 -1.88 -33.03 6.01
N GLY A 173 -3.20 -32.91 5.80
CA GLY A 173 -4.07 -34.08 5.60
C GLY A 173 -3.71 -34.89 4.34
N VAL A 174 -3.43 -34.21 3.23
CA VAL A 174 -2.96 -34.84 1.98
C VAL A 174 -1.62 -35.54 2.16
N GLN A 175 -0.67 -34.98 2.93
CA GLN A 175 0.63 -35.62 3.19
C GLN A 175 0.48 -36.94 3.92
N LEU A 176 -0.39 -36.98 4.94
CA LEU A 176 -0.65 -38.19 5.72
C LEU A 176 -1.30 -39.27 4.86
N ALA A 177 -2.31 -38.91 4.06
CA ALA A 177 -2.98 -39.85 3.16
C ALA A 177 -2.03 -40.38 2.06
N ALA A 178 -1.27 -39.50 1.42
CA ALA A 178 -0.30 -39.88 0.37
C ALA A 178 0.86 -40.71 0.93
N GLY A 179 1.35 -40.37 2.13
CA GLY A 179 2.38 -41.14 2.84
C GLY A 179 1.91 -42.54 3.19
N ALA A 180 0.68 -42.68 3.70
CA ALA A 180 0.08 -43.99 3.99
C ALA A 180 -0.14 -44.83 2.72
N ALA A 181 -0.67 -44.24 1.65
CA ALA A 181 -0.87 -44.93 0.38
C ALA A 181 0.44 -45.37 -0.29
N LEU A 182 1.49 -44.54 -0.21
CA LEU A 182 2.82 -44.92 -0.72
C LEU A 182 3.49 -45.98 0.16
N ALA A 183 3.23 -46.00 1.46
CA ALA A 183 3.73 -47.04 2.35
C ALA A 183 3.10 -48.42 2.06
N THR A 184 1.85 -48.46 1.57
CA THR A 184 1.20 -49.72 1.18
C THR A 184 1.59 -50.20 -0.22
N VAL A 185 1.88 -49.28 -1.15
CA VAL A 185 2.18 -49.61 -2.55
C VAL A 185 3.69 -49.73 -2.85
N SER A 186 4.54 -49.00 -2.14
CA SER A 186 5.99 -49.01 -2.39
C SER A 186 6.74 -49.84 -1.34
N ALA A 187 7.60 -50.75 -1.79
CA ALA A 187 8.45 -51.57 -0.92
C ALA A 187 9.66 -50.80 -0.34
N GLY A 188 9.80 -49.50 -0.61
CA GLY A 188 11.01 -48.71 -0.32
C GLY A 188 10.74 -47.50 0.59
N GLY A 189 11.28 -47.55 1.81
CA GLY A 189 11.20 -46.51 2.83
C GLY A 189 11.58 -45.09 2.43
N ASP A 190 12.59 -44.97 1.55
CA ASP A 190 13.07 -43.68 1.05
C ASP A 190 12.02 -42.94 0.21
N THR A 191 11.11 -43.67 -0.44
CA THR A 191 10.02 -43.10 -1.24
C THR A 191 8.99 -42.45 -0.33
N VAL A 192 8.63 -43.10 0.78
CA VAL A 192 7.70 -42.54 1.77
C VAL A 192 8.31 -41.30 2.44
N ALA A 193 9.60 -41.35 2.77
CA ALA A 193 10.31 -40.22 3.34
C ALA A 193 10.36 -39.00 2.40
N THR A 194 10.57 -39.24 1.10
CA THR A 194 10.65 -38.17 0.10
C THR A 194 9.29 -37.51 -0.14
N SER A 195 8.18 -38.24 -0.01
CA SER A 195 6.82 -37.69 -0.25
C SER A 195 6.40 -36.70 0.83
N ILE A 196 6.81 -36.95 2.08
CA ILE A 196 6.64 -36.02 3.21
C ILE A 196 7.39 -34.71 2.94
N LYS A 197 8.62 -34.77 2.42
CA LYS A 197 9.38 -33.57 2.03
C LYS A 197 8.72 -32.81 0.88
N VAL A 198 8.29 -33.52 -0.16
CA VAL A 198 7.74 -32.93 -1.38
C VAL A 198 6.42 -32.19 -1.10
N SER A 199 5.64 -32.71 -0.18
CA SER A 199 4.35 -32.13 0.16
C SER A 199 4.46 -30.98 1.16
N ALA A 200 5.63 -30.72 1.75
CA ALA A 200 5.82 -29.65 2.72
C ALA A 200 5.53 -28.26 2.12
N PRO A 201 4.77 -27.37 2.79
CA PRO A 201 4.49 -26.01 2.34
C PRO A 201 5.71 -25.07 2.52
N ARG A 202 6.90 -25.53 2.12
CA ARG A 202 8.16 -24.82 2.32
C ARG A 202 8.24 -23.50 1.53
N PRO A 203 7.84 -23.41 0.24
CA PRO A 203 7.79 -22.13 -0.47
C PRO A 203 6.93 -21.06 0.19
N LEU A 204 5.75 -21.44 0.72
CA LEU A 204 4.88 -20.56 1.49
C LEU A 204 5.59 -19.98 2.71
N ARG A 205 6.25 -20.82 3.51
CA ARG A 205 7.03 -20.37 4.66
C ARG A 205 8.16 -19.44 4.24
N MET A 206 8.93 -19.79 3.22
CA MET A 206 10.07 -18.98 2.73
C MET A 206 9.63 -17.59 2.28
N SER A 207 8.51 -17.50 1.57
CA SER A 207 7.93 -16.22 1.13
C SER A 207 7.51 -15.34 2.30
N ARG A 208 6.75 -15.89 3.26
CA ARG A 208 6.26 -15.13 4.42
C ARG A 208 7.38 -14.70 5.36
N GLU A 209 8.31 -15.61 5.67
CA GLU A 209 9.43 -15.33 6.57
C GLU A 209 10.41 -14.31 5.97
N SER A 210 10.76 -14.42 4.68
CA SER A 210 11.64 -13.43 4.03
C SER A 210 10.98 -12.07 3.87
N PHE A 211 9.68 -12.02 3.62
CA PHE A 211 8.93 -10.77 3.61
C PHE A 211 8.95 -10.10 4.99
N ALA A 212 8.52 -10.82 6.04
CA ALA A 212 8.45 -10.29 7.40
C ALA A 212 9.83 -9.86 7.92
N ALA A 213 10.85 -10.70 7.76
CA ALA A 213 12.22 -10.38 8.17
C ALA A 213 12.80 -9.18 7.39
N GLY A 214 12.47 -9.07 6.10
CA GLY A 214 12.88 -7.94 5.26
C GLY A 214 12.23 -6.62 5.68
N VAL A 215 10.93 -6.63 6.00
CA VAL A 215 10.19 -5.47 6.50
C VAL A 215 10.72 -5.06 7.87
N SER A 216 10.83 -6.02 8.81
CA SER A 216 11.39 -5.83 10.15
C SER A 216 12.78 -5.17 10.11
N TYR A 217 13.69 -5.76 9.33
CA TYR A 217 15.04 -5.22 9.13
C TYR A 217 15.02 -3.81 8.53
N GLY A 218 14.16 -3.57 7.53
CA GLY A 218 14.05 -2.29 6.85
C GLY A 218 13.54 -1.16 7.76
N LEU A 219 12.50 -1.45 8.54
CA LEU A 219 11.93 -0.55 9.56
C LEU A 219 12.98 -0.17 10.60
N CYS A 220 13.63 -1.18 11.22
CA CYS A 220 14.64 -0.95 12.25
C CYS A 220 15.87 -0.18 11.75
N ARG A 221 16.31 -0.43 10.52
CA ARG A 221 17.55 0.16 9.99
C ARG A 221 17.37 1.54 9.39
N THR A 222 16.23 1.82 8.76
CA THR A 222 16.09 2.96 7.85
C THR A 222 15.10 4.00 8.37
N HIS A 223 14.16 3.61 9.23
CA HIS A 223 12.95 4.41 9.50
C HIS A 223 12.71 4.66 11.00
N HIS A 224 13.78 4.62 11.80
CA HIS A 224 13.75 4.89 13.25
C HIS A 224 12.68 4.07 14.01
N THR A 225 12.31 2.89 13.52
CA THR A 225 11.32 2.03 14.18
C THR A 225 12.01 1.04 15.12
N ALA A 226 11.43 0.74 16.27
CA ALA A 226 11.86 -0.38 17.12
C ALA A 226 10.82 -1.51 17.07
N VAL A 227 11.27 -2.70 16.64
CA VAL A 227 10.41 -3.90 16.62
C VAL A 227 10.68 -4.72 17.89
N SER A 228 9.69 -4.74 18.78
CA SER A 228 9.70 -5.49 20.03
C SER A 228 9.33 -6.95 19.80
N ASP A 229 8.32 -7.23 18.97
CA ASP A 229 7.98 -8.60 18.58
C ASP A 229 7.83 -8.76 17.06
N SER A 230 8.88 -9.30 16.45
CA SER A 230 8.91 -9.63 15.02
C SER A 230 7.85 -10.65 14.59
N ALA A 231 7.24 -11.38 15.52
CA ALA A 231 6.19 -12.34 15.19
C ALA A 231 4.91 -11.65 14.72
N ALA A 232 4.63 -10.43 15.19
CA ALA A 232 3.47 -9.66 14.74
C ALA A 232 3.55 -9.33 13.24
N LEU A 233 4.76 -9.06 12.72
CA LEU A 233 4.98 -8.81 11.29
C LEU A 233 4.70 -10.02 10.39
N ARG A 234 4.69 -11.24 10.96
CA ARG A 234 4.35 -12.47 10.22
C ARG A 234 2.83 -12.65 10.08
N MET A 235 2.03 -11.76 10.66
CA MET A 235 0.57 -11.82 10.65
C MET A 235 -0.08 -10.67 9.86
N LEU A 236 0.74 -9.83 9.21
CA LEU A 236 0.28 -8.71 8.41
C LEU A 236 -0.72 -9.11 7.31
N ASP A 237 -0.59 -10.32 6.77
CA ASP A 237 -1.50 -10.82 5.73
C ASP A 237 -2.91 -11.15 6.23
N ARG A 238 -3.09 -11.19 7.56
CA ARG A 238 -4.34 -11.59 8.20
C ARG A 238 -5.20 -10.41 8.60
N ILE A 239 -4.60 -9.27 8.94
CA ILE A 239 -5.29 -8.06 9.42
C ILE A 239 -6.35 -7.61 8.41
N ASP A 240 -7.57 -7.41 8.89
CA ASP A 240 -8.73 -6.89 8.14
C ASP A 240 -9.22 -5.53 8.65
N THR A 241 -8.82 -5.14 9.87
CA THR A 241 -9.28 -3.93 10.55
C THR A 241 -8.11 -3.21 11.23
N VAL A 242 -8.04 -1.90 11.11
CA VAL A 242 -7.11 -1.04 11.85
C VAL A 242 -7.90 -0.10 12.75
N LEU A 243 -7.75 -0.29 14.06
CA LEU A 243 -8.29 0.58 15.09
C LEU A 243 -7.27 1.69 15.39
N VAL A 244 -7.65 2.94 15.14
CA VAL A 244 -6.78 4.11 15.34
C VAL A 244 -7.24 4.86 16.59
N ASP A 245 -6.35 5.04 17.55
CA ASP A 245 -6.52 5.98 18.66
C ASP A 245 -6.47 7.42 18.13
N PRO A 246 -7.52 8.23 18.31
CA PRO A 246 -7.54 9.61 17.83
C PRO A 246 -6.31 10.42 18.26
N SER A 247 -5.77 10.21 19.46
CA SER A 247 -4.64 11.01 19.95
C SER A 247 -3.37 10.87 19.11
N VAL A 248 -3.20 9.77 18.36
CA VAL A 248 -2.02 9.61 17.49
C VAL A 248 -2.06 10.49 16.25
N LEU A 249 -3.24 11.01 15.90
CA LEU A 249 -3.47 11.86 14.74
C LEU A 249 -3.22 13.33 15.03
N PHE A 250 -3.07 13.68 16.31
CA PHE A 250 -2.87 15.05 16.75
C PHE A 250 -1.47 15.23 17.37
N ASP A 251 -1.01 16.46 17.31
CA ASP A 251 0.14 16.97 18.02
C ASP A 251 -0.28 17.57 19.36
N ASP A 252 0.66 17.81 20.27
CA ASP A 252 0.39 18.40 21.58
C ASP A 252 0.11 19.92 21.48
N SER A 253 0.38 20.52 20.31
CA SER A 253 0.05 21.90 20.02
C SER A 253 -1.46 22.10 19.86
N LEU A 254 -1.99 23.18 20.45
CA LEU A 254 -3.40 23.54 20.38
C LEU A 254 -3.64 24.64 19.34
N ARG A 255 -4.83 24.67 18.76
CA ARG A 255 -5.28 25.75 17.87
C ARG A 255 -6.75 26.09 18.07
N VAL A 256 -7.09 27.34 17.78
CA VAL A 256 -8.49 27.73 17.56
C VAL A 256 -8.95 27.08 16.24
N SER A 257 -10.11 26.42 16.27
CA SER A 257 -10.59 25.59 15.15
C SER A 257 -11.90 26.08 14.55
N ASP A 258 -12.76 26.70 15.36
CA ASP A 258 -14.07 27.20 14.94
C ASP A 258 -14.47 28.36 15.86
N ILE A 259 -15.21 29.33 15.32
CA ILE A 259 -15.81 30.44 16.08
C ILE A 259 -17.25 30.61 15.61
N ARG A 260 -18.18 30.44 16.54
CA ARG A 260 -19.62 30.50 16.29
C ARG A 260 -20.23 31.69 17.01
N GLU A 261 -21.40 32.12 16.53
CA GLU A 261 -22.18 33.22 17.13
C GLU A 261 -21.43 34.57 17.11
N VAL A 262 -20.69 34.85 16.04
CA VAL A 262 -19.98 36.11 15.82
C VAL A 262 -20.41 36.75 14.50
N ALA A 263 -20.61 38.07 14.52
CA ALA A 263 -20.80 38.86 13.31
C ALA A 263 -19.54 38.79 12.42
N GLU A 264 -19.73 38.84 11.09
CA GLU A 264 -18.62 38.72 10.13
C GLU A 264 -17.56 39.83 10.32
N SER A 265 -17.98 41.04 10.69
CA SER A 265 -17.10 42.18 10.98
C SER A 265 -16.18 41.96 12.18
N ASP A 266 -16.66 41.24 13.20
CA ASP A 266 -15.97 41.10 14.49
C ASP A 266 -15.18 39.79 14.58
N ARG A 267 -15.38 38.89 13.61
CA ARG A 267 -14.79 37.54 13.59
C ARG A 267 -13.26 37.55 13.65
N VAL A 268 -12.60 38.46 12.93
CA VAL A 268 -11.13 38.59 12.94
C VAL A 268 -10.64 39.04 14.32
N ALA A 269 -11.32 40.01 14.94
CA ALA A 269 -10.95 40.51 16.26
C ALA A 269 -11.12 39.45 17.35
N VAL A 270 -12.23 38.71 17.32
CA VAL A 270 -12.49 37.59 18.24
C VAL A 270 -11.51 36.44 18.00
N TRP A 271 -11.13 36.16 16.75
CA TRP A 271 -10.13 35.14 16.43
C TRP A 271 -8.74 35.47 16.99
N GLU A 272 -8.27 36.71 16.83
CA GLU A 272 -6.99 37.13 17.41
C GLU A 272 -7.03 37.14 18.95
N GLN A 273 -8.16 37.55 19.56
CA GLN A 273 -8.35 37.44 21.01
C GLN A 273 -8.28 35.99 21.48
N ALA A 274 -8.94 35.07 20.78
CA ALA A 274 -8.91 33.64 21.08
C ALA A 274 -7.50 33.06 20.93
N ARG A 275 -6.77 33.45 19.88
CA ARG A 275 -5.40 32.99 19.63
C ARG A 275 -4.44 33.51 20.70
N LYS A 276 -4.60 34.77 21.11
CA LYS A 276 -3.84 35.35 22.23
C LYS A 276 -4.14 34.61 23.53
N ALA A 277 -5.41 34.38 23.84
CA ALA A 277 -5.84 33.65 25.04
C ALA A 277 -5.27 32.22 25.07
N LEU A 278 -5.17 31.57 23.92
CA LEU A 278 -4.54 30.26 23.76
C LEU A 278 -3.01 30.31 23.98
N ASN A 279 -2.33 31.28 23.36
CA ASN A 279 -0.88 31.47 23.51
C ASN A 279 -0.47 31.83 24.94
N ASP A 280 -1.31 32.60 25.64
CA ASP A 280 -1.11 32.98 27.04
C ASP A 280 -1.47 31.83 28.01
N GLY A 281 -1.92 30.67 27.50
CA GLY A 281 -2.27 29.48 28.28
C GLY A 281 -3.58 29.58 29.06
N THR A 282 -4.37 30.64 28.85
CA THR A 282 -5.64 30.87 29.57
C THR A 282 -6.77 29.96 29.10
N VAL A 283 -6.64 29.36 27.91
CA VAL A 283 -7.67 28.56 27.26
C VAL A 283 -7.06 27.22 26.80
N GLY A 284 -7.69 26.11 27.17
CA GLY A 284 -7.27 24.75 26.80
C GLY A 284 -8.16 24.09 25.75
N VAL A 285 -8.02 22.78 25.53
CA VAL A 285 -8.91 22.02 24.63
C VAL A 285 -10.37 22.15 25.06
N GLY A 286 -11.27 22.38 24.12
CA GLY A 286 -12.72 22.44 24.37
C GLY A 286 -13.37 23.71 23.83
N ARG A 287 -14.59 23.96 24.33
CA ARG A 287 -15.38 25.13 23.93
C ARG A 287 -15.31 26.21 25.00
N HIS A 288 -15.07 27.44 24.57
CA HIS A 288 -14.84 28.59 25.45
C HIS A 288 -15.62 29.79 24.96
N ARG A 289 -16.01 30.68 25.86
CA ARG A 289 -16.70 31.92 25.50
C ARG A 289 -15.69 33.07 25.51
N ILE A 290 -15.42 33.66 24.34
CA ILE A 290 -14.44 34.75 24.19
C ILE A 290 -15.08 35.84 23.31
N GLY A 291 -15.06 37.08 23.77
CA GLY A 291 -15.59 38.22 23.00
C GLY A 291 -17.08 38.09 22.63
N GLY A 292 -17.87 37.39 23.44
CA GLY A 292 -19.29 37.12 23.16
C GLY A 292 -19.56 35.97 22.19
N ALA A 293 -18.53 35.34 21.61
CA ALA A 293 -18.63 34.22 20.69
C ALA A 293 -18.25 32.88 21.35
N GLU A 294 -18.74 31.77 20.79
CA GLU A 294 -18.31 30.42 21.15
C GLU A 294 -17.07 30.05 20.32
N VAL A 295 -15.95 29.84 21.00
CA VAL A 295 -14.64 29.51 20.40
C VAL A 295 -14.31 28.05 20.72
N VAL A 296 -13.98 27.27 19.69
CA VAL A 296 -13.61 25.87 19.85
C VAL A 296 -12.11 25.69 19.64
N VAL A 297 -11.40 25.30 20.69
CA VAL A 297 -9.97 24.99 20.66
C VAL A 297 -9.77 23.48 20.55
N ARG A 298 -8.95 23.06 19.58
CA ARG A 298 -8.64 21.66 19.30
C ARG A 298 -7.13 21.44 19.10
N PRO A 299 -6.63 20.21 19.32
CA PRO A 299 -5.27 19.84 18.95
C PRO A 299 -4.99 20.02 17.45
N VAL A 300 -3.76 20.40 17.12
CA VAL A 300 -3.29 20.49 15.72
C VAL A 300 -3.14 19.08 15.16
N ARG A 301 -3.59 18.87 13.93
CA ARG A 301 -3.45 17.57 13.25
C ARG A 301 -2.02 17.36 12.80
N LYS A 302 -1.49 16.15 13.01
CA LYS A 302 -0.24 15.72 12.39
C LYS A 302 -0.42 15.64 10.88
N GLY A 303 0.55 16.13 10.12
CA GLY A 303 0.43 16.17 8.65
C GLY A 303 0.23 14.81 7.97
N LEU A 304 0.62 13.70 8.62
CA LEU A 304 0.40 12.35 8.08
C LEU A 304 -0.94 11.71 8.50
N ALA A 305 -1.78 12.40 9.28
CA ALA A 305 -3.04 11.83 9.79
C ALA A 305 -3.99 11.39 8.66
N GLU A 306 -4.30 12.28 7.72
CA GLU A 306 -5.15 11.98 6.56
C GLU A 306 -4.51 10.91 5.66
N THR A 307 -3.18 10.97 5.51
CA THR A 307 -2.43 10.01 4.69
C THR A 307 -2.48 8.60 5.29
N LEU A 308 -2.39 8.46 6.61
CA LEU A 308 -2.51 7.17 7.29
C LEU A 308 -3.91 6.58 7.09
N ILE A 309 -4.96 7.37 7.31
CA ILE A 309 -6.36 6.93 7.14
C ILE A 309 -6.60 6.51 5.68
N GLY A 310 -6.15 7.32 4.72
CA GLY A 310 -6.22 6.99 3.30
C GLY A 310 -5.49 5.69 2.95
N GLU A 311 -4.32 5.45 3.55
CA GLU A 311 -3.56 4.21 3.33
C GLU A 311 -4.25 2.98 3.90
N ILE A 312 -4.93 3.08 5.06
CA ILE A 312 -5.72 1.97 5.61
C ILE A 312 -6.79 1.53 4.60
N ARG A 313 -7.52 2.50 4.03
CA ARG A 313 -8.55 2.22 3.00
C ARG A 313 -7.92 1.70 1.70
N ALA A 314 -6.82 2.29 1.26
CA ALA A 314 -6.09 1.84 0.07
C ALA A 314 -5.55 0.41 0.22
N ALA A 315 -5.22 -0.01 1.44
CA ALA A 315 -4.82 -1.37 1.76
C ALA A 315 -5.98 -2.38 1.72
N GLY A 316 -7.23 -1.91 1.61
CA GLY A 316 -8.44 -2.74 1.63
C GLY A 316 -8.67 -3.35 3.01
N VAL A 317 -8.67 -2.49 4.02
CA VAL A 317 -8.79 -2.79 5.45
C VAL A 317 -9.75 -1.75 6.04
N ALA A 318 -10.61 -2.16 6.97
CA ALA A 318 -11.55 -1.24 7.61
C ALA A 318 -10.80 -0.26 8.52
N ALA A 319 -11.04 1.04 8.35
CA ALA A 319 -10.54 2.09 9.22
C ALA A 319 -11.55 2.36 10.33
N VAL A 320 -11.19 2.07 11.59
CA VAL A 320 -12.09 2.21 12.75
C VAL A 320 -11.46 3.11 13.79
N THR A 321 -12.26 3.92 14.47
CA THR A 321 -11.82 4.75 15.60
C THR A 321 -12.94 4.94 16.64
N ILE A 322 -12.63 5.57 17.76
CA ILE A 322 -13.62 6.04 18.73
C ILE A 322 -14.09 7.45 18.35
N ASP A 323 -15.35 7.77 18.64
CA ASP A 323 -15.97 9.02 18.27
C ASP A 323 -15.49 10.17 19.17
N ASP A 324 -14.39 10.80 18.76
CA ASP A 324 -13.74 11.88 19.48
C ASP A 324 -14.03 13.24 18.82
N ASP A 325 -14.31 14.26 19.63
CA ASP A 325 -14.64 15.63 19.18
C ASP A 325 -13.48 16.34 18.45
N GLY A 326 -12.25 15.88 18.64
CA GLY A 326 -11.06 16.34 17.94
C GLY A 326 -11.00 15.91 16.48
N LEU A 327 -11.65 14.81 16.09
CA LEU A 327 -11.58 14.27 14.73
C LEU A 327 -12.03 15.28 13.66
N GLY A 328 -13.10 16.04 13.91
CA GLY A 328 -13.65 17.00 12.96
C GLY A 328 -13.85 16.38 11.56
N SER A 329 -13.29 16.99 10.51
CA SER A 329 -13.37 16.44 9.14
C SER A 329 -12.75 15.03 8.96
N LEU A 330 -11.86 14.57 9.86
CA LEU A 330 -11.27 13.22 9.79
C LEU A 330 -12.32 12.12 10.03
N ARG A 331 -13.46 12.43 10.65
CA ARG A 331 -14.56 11.48 10.88
C ARG A 331 -15.00 10.79 9.59
N SER A 332 -15.06 11.53 8.49
CA SER A 332 -15.44 11.02 7.15
C SER A 332 -14.45 10.01 6.55
N GLY A 333 -13.23 9.95 7.08
CA GLY A 333 -12.20 9.00 6.63
C GLY A 333 -12.31 7.62 7.28
N PHE A 334 -13.09 7.47 8.35
CA PHE A 334 -13.29 6.20 9.04
C PHE A 334 -14.56 5.51 8.53
N ASP A 335 -14.50 4.18 8.41
CA ASP A 335 -15.63 3.37 7.97
C ASP A 335 -16.62 3.14 9.14
N GLU A 336 -16.12 3.04 10.38
CA GLU A 336 -16.92 2.84 11.59
C GLU A 336 -16.40 3.70 12.77
N LEU A 337 -17.33 4.27 13.55
CA LEU A 337 -17.07 5.08 14.75
C LEU A 337 -17.74 4.42 15.96
N TYR A 338 -16.96 4.14 17.01
CA TYR A 338 -17.49 3.62 18.28
C TYR A 338 -17.77 4.77 19.26
N PRO A 339 -18.85 4.71 20.06
CA PRO A 339 -19.16 5.79 21.00
C PRO A 339 -18.02 6.00 22.01
N ALA A 340 -17.65 7.26 22.27
CA ALA A 340 -16.71 7.59 23.32
C ALA A 340 -17.30 7.26 24.69
N GLN A 341 -16.55 6.51 25.50
CA GLN A 341 -16.87 6.22 26.89
C GLN A 341 -16.29 7.30 27.82
N SER A 342 -16.43 7.11 29.15
CA SER A 342 -15.88 8.02 30.17
C SER A 342 -14.37 8.31 30.01
N THR A 343 -13.60 7.40 29.40
CA THR A 343 -12.21 7.65 28.99
C THR A 343 -11.93 7.09 27.58
N ALA A 344 -11.02 7.71 26.85
CA ALA A 344 -10.58 7.25 25.52
C ALA A 344 -9.99 5.83 25.57
N GLU A 345 -9.27 5.48 26.64
CA GLU A 345 -8.73 4.13 26.83
C GLU A 345 -9.84 3.09 27.01
N ALA A 346 -10.87 3.39 27.81
CA ALA A 346 -12.01 2.51 27.99
C ALA A 346 -12.76 2.30 26.67
N GLY A 347 -12.98 3.38 25.91
CA GLY A 347 -13.61 3.31 24.60
C GLY A 347 -12.82 2.46 23.60
N LEU A 348 -11.49 2.65 23.53
CA LEU A 348 -10.63 1.86 22.63
C LEU A 348 -10.57 0.38 23.03
N ARG A 349 -10.55 0.07 24.33
CA ARG A 349 -10.57 -1.30 24.82
C ARG A 349 -11.89 -1.99 24.50
N GLU A 350 -13.01 -1.29 24.65
CA GLU A 350 -14.34 -1.79 24.30
C GLU A 350 -14.47 -2.03 22.79
N ALA A 351 -14.09 -1.04 21.97
CA ALA A 351 -14.06 -1.16 20.52
C ALA A 351 -13.20 -2.36 20.08
N LEU A 352 -12.00 -2.52 20.64
CA LEU A 352 -11.14 -3.66 20.37
C LEU A 352 -11.83 -4.99 20.74
N SER A 353 -12.48 -5.06 21.90
CA SER A 353 -13.17 -6.28 22.33
C SER A 353 -14.39 -6.62 21.47
N ALA A 354 -15.14 -5.61 21.01
CA ALA A 354 -16.28 -5.77 20.12
C ALA A 354 -15.84 -6.29 18.75
N LEU A 355 -14.84 -5.66 18.14
CA LEU A 355 -14.30 -6.09 16.84
C LEU A 355 -13.75 -7.53 16.89
N VAL A 356 -13.08 -7.91 17.98
CA VAL A 356 -12.58 -9.29 18.16
C VAL A 356 -13.75 -10.27 18.35
N ALA A 357 -14.81 -9.88 19.07
CA ALA A 357 -16.00 -10.70 19.24
C ALA A 357 -16.76 -10.93 17.92
N GLU A 358 -16.71 -9.98 16.99
CA GLU A 358 -17.20 -10.12 15.61
C GLU A 358 -16.32 -11.07 14.75
N GLY A 359 -15.18 -11.53 15.29
CA GLY A 359 -14.23 -12.38 14.58
C GLY A 359 -13.27 -11.62 13.67
N ARG A 360 -13.18 -10.29 13.79
CA ARG A 360 -12.23 -9.46 13.02
C ARG A 360 -10.81 -9.61 13.55
N THR A 361 -9.85 -9.37 12.66
CA THR A 361 -8.42 -9.44 12.97
C THR A 361 -7.82 -8.04 13.05
N VAL A 362 -7.74 -7.53 14.27
CA VAL A 362 -7.49 -6.11 14.53
C VAL A 362 -6.00 -5.82 14.72
N ALA A 363 -5.52 -4.78 14.03
CA ALA A 363 -4.30 -4.05 14.38
C ALA A 363 -4.68 -2.72 15.04
N ILE A 364 -3.93 -2.32 16.07
CA ILE A 364 -4.20 -1.07 16.80
C ILE A 364 -3.03 -0.10 16.68
N VAL A 365 -3.33 1.15 16.39
CA VAL A 365 -2.36 2.27 16.36
C VAL A 365 -2.70 3.20 17.51
N SER A 366 -1.85 3.27 18.53
CA SER A 366 -2.10 4.08 19.72
C SER A 366 -0.83 4.65 20.34
N SER A 367 -0.95 5.79 21.02
CA SER A 367 0.10 6.37 21.86
C SER A 367 -0.02 5.93 23.33
N ARG A 368 -0.96 5.02 23.64
CA ARG A 368 -1.25 4.50 24.98
C ARG A 368 -1.14 2.97 25.01
N ALA A 369 -0.86 2.43 26.20
CA ALA A 369 -0.88 0.98 26.41
C ALA A 369 -2.33 0.49 26.46
N ILE A 370 -2.72 -0.37 25.51
CA ILE A 370 -4.08 -0.90 25.42
C ILE A 370 -4.06 -2.42 25.66
N ALA A 371 -4.66 -2.82 26.77
CA ALA A 371 -4.88 -4.22 27.11
C ALA A 371 -5.95 -4.85 26.20
N GLY A 372 -5.78 -6.13 25.84
CA GLY A 372 -6.75 -6.86 25.00
C GLY A 372 -6.10 -7.88 24.07
N GLN A 373 -6.88 -8.46 23.15
CA GLN A 373 -6.37 -9.34 22.10
C GLN A 373 -6.26 -8.55 20.79
N ALA A 374 -5.04 -8.25 20.36
CA ALA A 374 -4.77 -7.62 19.07
C ALA A 374 -3.70 -8.44 18.34
N VAL A 375 -3.83 -8.57 17.02
CA VAL A 375 -2.85 -9.27 16.19
C VAL A 375 -1.54 -8.47 16.11
N LEU A 376 -1.66 -7.15 16.07
CA LEU A 376 -0.53 -6.22 15.96
C LEU A 376 -0.82 -4.94 16.74
N ARG A 377 0.13 -4.52 17.58
CA ARG A 377 0.13 -3.22 18.27
C ARG A 377 1.22 -2.31 17.73
N ILE A 378 0.82 -1.16 17.22
CA ILE A 378 1.71 -0.10 16.74
C ILE A 378 1.65 1.05 17.75
N GLY A 379 2.71 1.19 18.52
CA GLY A 379 2.90 2.26 19.50
C GLY A 379 3.47 3.50 18.82
N ILE A 380 2.76 4.62 18.90
CA ILE A 380 3.27 5.93 18.48
C ILE A 380 3.85 6.63 19.70
N SER A 381 5.18 6.66 19.81
CA SER A 381 5.83 7.27 20.98
C SER A 381 5.78 8.80 20.92
N PRO A 382 5.38 9.48 22.02
CA PRO A 382 5.69 10.90 22.20
C PRO A 382 7.20 11.08 22.50
N PRO A 383 7.78 12.26 22.21
CA PRO A 383 9.20 12.55 22.49
C PRO A 383 9.58 12.51 23.98
N SER A 384 8.62 12.36 24.90
CA SER A 384 8.79 12.50 26.36
C SER A 384 8.45 11.25 27.21
N GLY A 385 8.75 10.04 26.72
CA GLY A 385 9.30 9.01 27.62
C GLY A 385 8.38 8.05 28.39
N GLU A 386 7.08 7.90 28.09
CA GLU A 386 6.30 6.75 28.59
C GLU A 386 6.21 5.63 27.54
N HIS A 387 6.74 4.45 27.88
CA HIS A 387 6.84 3.32 26.95
C HIS A 387 5.52 2.52 26.90
N VAL A 388 4.76 2.70 25.82
CA VAL A 388 3.58 1.89 25.47
C VAL A 388 3.98 0.42 25.28
N SER A 389 3.23 -0.55 25.79
CA SER A 389 3.44 -1.96 25.48
C SER A 389 3.01 -2.29 24.03
N ALA A 390 3.89 -2.04 23.07
CA ALA A 390 3.64 -2.25 21.64
C ALA A 390 4.53 -3.34 21.02
N ASP A 391 4.05 -3.97 19.96
CA ASP A 391 4.83 -4.92 19.17
C ASP A 391 5.85 -4.17 18.29
N ILE A 392 5.46 -2.97 17.83
CA ILE A 392 6.25 -2.06 17.01
C ILE A 392 6.12 -0.65 17.59
N HIS A 393 7.24 0.01 17.84
CA HIS A 393 7.30 1.41 18.26
C HIS A 393 7.83 2.26 17.12
N THR A 394 7.10 3.29 16.74
CA THR A 394 7.44 4.09 15.58
C THR A 394 6.80 5.48 15.62
N ASP A 395 7.23 6.36 14.73
CA ASP A 395 6.49 7.56 14.37
C ASP A 395 5.31 7.26 13.43
N LEU A 396 4.49 8.29 13.14
CA LEU A 396 3.33 8.16 12.25
C LEU A 396 3.73 7.73 10.83
N ALA A 397 4.94 8.08 10.37
CA ALA A 397 5.48 7.67 9.07
C ALA A 397 5.79 6.17 9.01
N GLY A 398 6.37 5.58 10.06
CA GLY A 398 6.57 4.14 10.12
C GLY A 398 5.27 3.39 10.33
N ALA A 399 4.28 3.95 11.04
CA ALA A 399 2.94 3.37 11.11
C ALA A 399 2.28 3.30 9.72
N TRP A 400 2.36 4.39 8.94
CA TRP A 400 1.94 4.39 7.53
C TRP A 400 2.64 3.28 6.73
N ARG A 401 3.96 3.09 6.89
CA ARG A 401 4.69 2.02 6.19
C ARG A 401 4.25 0.62 6.59
N VAL A 402 3.90 0.40 7.85
CA VAL A 402 3.37 -0.89 8.32
C VAL A 402 2.01 -1.18 7.68
N VAL A 403 1.13 -0.18 7.60
CA VAL A 403 -0.16 -0.30 6.89
C VAL A 403 0.06 -0.53 5.39
N HIS A 404 0.99 0.20 4.77
CA HIS A 404 1.39 0.02 3.37
C HIS A 404 1.95 -1.39 3.08
N ALA A 405 2.47 -2.08 4.11
CA ALA A 405 2.96 -3.45 3.99
C ALA A 405 1.84 -4.50 3.90
N LEU A 406 0.61 -4.20 4.33
CA LEU A 406 -0.49 -5.18 4.41
C LEU A 406 -0.82 -5.82 3.05
N PRO A 407 -1.01 -5.07 1.94
CA PRO A 407 -1.31 -5.67 0.64
C PRO A 407 -0.12 -6.50 0.10
N ALA A 408 1.11 -6.07 0.38
CA ALA A 408 2.31 -6.80 0.00
C ALA A 408 2.46 -8.11 0.78
N ALA A 409 2.09 -8.12 2.07
CA ALA A 409 2.05 -9.33 2.90
C ALA A 409 1.03 -10.35 2.36
N ARG A 410 -0.19 -9.89 2.06
CA ARG A 410 -1.24 -10.71 1.42
C ARG A 410 -0.75 -11.30 0.09
N THR A 411 -0.04 -10.50 -0.69
CA THR A 411 0.57 -10.94 -1.97
C THR A 411 1.68 -11.97 -1.76
N ALA A 412 2.55 -11.79 -0.76
CA ALA A 412 3.60 -12.73 -0.41
C ALA A 412 3.02 -14.10 0.04
N THR A 413 1.96 -14.11 0.85
CA THR A 413 1.24 -15.33 1.23
C THR A 413 0.60 -16.00 0.02
N ARG A 414 -0.14 -15.26 -0.82
CA ARG A 414 -0.80 -15.83 -2.02
C ARG A 414 0.21 -16.47 -2.97
N ARG A 415 1.30 -15.77 -3.30
CA ARG A 415 2.39 -16.31 -4.13
C ARG A 415 3.07 -17.51 -3.48
N GLY A 416 3.25 -17.47 -2.17
CA GLY A 416 3.78 -18.58 -1.40
C GLY A 416 2.92 -19.85 -1.55
N VAL A 417 1.59 -19.71 -1.47
CA VAL A 417 0.64 -20.82 -1.69
C VAL A 417 0.73 -21.35 -3.13
N GLU A 418 0.72 -20.47 -4.14
CA GLU A 418 0.84 -20.85 -5.56
C GLU A 418 2.16 -21.61 -5.84
N LEU A 419 3.28 -21.13 -5.30
CA LEU A 419 4.59 -21.79 -5.45
C LEU A 419 4.63 -23.13 -4.71
N SER A 420 4.03 -23.21 -3.53
CA SER A 420 3.92 -24.46 -2.78
C SER A 420 3.09 -25.50 -3.52
N SER A 421 1.91 -25.13 -4.04
CA SER A 421 1.05 -26.09 -4.74
C SER A 421 1.71 -26.58 -6.03
N GLY A 422 2.27 -25.67 -6.84
CA GLY A 422 2.96 -26.04 -8.08
C GLY A 422 4.19 -26.91 -7.85
N SER A 423 5.05 -26.55 -6.89
CA SER A 423 6.26 -27.33 -6.61
C SER A 423 5.99 -28.69 -5.95
N SER A 424 4.98 -28.82 -5.10
CA SER A 424 4.56 -30.11 -4.55
C SER A 424 3.97 -31.02 -5.63
N ALA A 425 3.18 -30.49 -6.56
CA ALA A 425 2.67 -31.24 -7.71
C ALA A 425 3.82 -31.77 -8.59
N LEU A 426 4.78 -30.90 -8.93
CA LEU A 426 5.97 -31.28 -9.70
C LEU A 426 6.84 -32.31 -8.97
N GLY A 427 7.05 -32.12 -7.66
CA GLY A 427 7.81 -33.08 -6.87
C GLY A 427 7.13 -34.45 -6.83
N ALA A 428 5.79 -34.50 -6.74
CA ALA A 428 5.05 -35.76 -6.76
C ALA A 428 5.19 -36.48 -8.11
N LEU A 429 5.26 -35.74 -9.22
CA LEU A 429 5.52 -36.31 -10.56
C LEU A 429 6.93 -36.90 -10.68
N ILE A 430 7.96 -36.25 -10.12
CA ILE A 430 9.34 -36.77 -10.11
C ILE A 430 9.46 -38.09 -9.34
N MET A 431 8.58 -38.31 -8.35
CA MET A 431 8.57 -39.55 -7.57
C MET A 431 7.98 -40.75 -8.31
N LEU A 432 7.38 -40.54 -9.48
CA LEU A 432 6.82 -41.64 -10.26
C LEU A 432 7.94 -42.52 -10.86
N PRO A 433 7.85 -43.85 -10.72
CA PRO A 433 8.77 -44.79 -11.35
C PRO A 433 9.00 -44.49 -12.85
N GLY A 434 10.26 -44.38 -13.24
CA GLY A 434 10.68 -44.15 -14.63
C GLY A 434 10.67 -42.69 -15.08
N VAL A 435 10.44 -41.73 -14.18
CA VAL A 435 10.65 -40.29 -14.38
C VAL A 435 12.04 -39.90 -13.88
N ARG A 436 12.80 -39.14 -14.68
CA ARG A 436 14.17 -38.71 -14.31
C ARG A 436 14.09 -37.45 -13.45
N GLY A 437 14.72 -37.43 -12.28
CA GLY A 437 14.85 -36.22 -11.47
C GLY A 437 15.31 -36.46 -10.04
N ALA A 438 15.74 -35.39 -9.36
CA ALA A 438 16.07 -35.41 -7.95
C ALA A 438 14.81 -35.10 -7.12
N GLY A 439 14.38 -36.05 -6.27
CA GLY A 439 13.11 -36.03 -5.51
C GLY A 439 12.61 -34.64 -5.07
N PRO A 440 13.22 -33.99 -4.07
CA PRO A 440 12.74 -32.69 -3.54
C PRO A 440 13.20 -31.46 -4.34
N GLY A 441 13.74 -31.64 -5.56
CA GLY A 441 14.28 -30.56 -6.39
C GLY A 441 13.28 -29.43 -6.68
N PRO A 442 12.06 -29.72 -7.18
CA PRO A 442 11.05 -28.70 -7.46
C PRO A 442 10.65 -27.89 -6.22
N VAL A 443 10.53 -28.54 -5.06
CA VAL A 443 10.22 -27.86 -3.79
C VAL A 443 11.35 -26.94 -3.38
N THR A 444 12.60 -27.33 -3.58
CA THR A 444 13.77 -26.50 -3.31
C THR A 444 13.80 -25.28 -4.23
N ALA A 445 13.54 -25.46 -5.53
CA ALA A 445 13.43 -24.36 -6.49
C ALA A 445 12.27 -23.41 -6.14
N GLY A 446 11.09 -23.95 -5.82
CA GLY A 446 9.95 -23.18 -5.34
C GLY A 446 10.25 -22.43 -4.05
N SER A 447 11.07 -23.00 -3.16
CA SER A 447 11.51 -22.37 -1.91
C SER A 447 12.43 -21.19 -2.18
N ALA A 448 13.35 -21.32 -3.14
CA ALA A 448 14.21 -20.22 -3.58
C ALA A 448 13.39 -19.08 -4.23
N ALA A 449 12.40 -19.44 -5.07
CA ALA A 449 11.47 -18.48 -5.66
C ALA A 449 10.60 -17.78 -4.61
N GLY A 450 10.15 -18.51 -3.58
CA GLY A 450 9.42 -17.97 -2.43
C GLY A 450 10.27 -16.96 -1.66
N LEU A 451 11.50 -17.35 -1.30
CA LEU A 451 12.48 -16.48 -0.64
C LEU A 451 12.72 -15.19 -1.43
N TRP A 452 12.94 -15.30 -2.75
CA TRP A 452 13.15 -14.16 -3.63
C TRP A 452 11.91 -13.26 -3.71
N THR A 453 10.72 -13.86 -3.78
CA THR A 453 9.45 -13.14 -3.84
C THR A 453 9.24 -12.30 -2.58
N GLY A 454 9.39 -12.90 -1.39
CA GLY A 454 9.27 -12.16 -0.12
C GLY A 454 10.35 -11.09 0.05
N TYR A 455 11.59 -11.36 -0.36
CA TYR A 455 12.67 -10.36 -0.37
C TYR A 455 12.36 -9.16 -1.29
N THR A 456 11.88 -9.40 -2.51
CA THR A 456 11.58 -8.31 -3.45
C THR A 456 10.37 -7.48 -3.02
N LEU A 457 9.33 -8.12 -2.47
CA LEU A 457 8.14 -7.43 -1.94
C LEU A 457 8.46 -6.60 -0.68
N SER A 458 9.27 -7.12 0.24
CA SER A 458 9.69 -6.33 1.41
C SER A 458 10.53 -5.13 0.98
N ARG A 459 11.41 -5.30 0.00
CA ARG A 459 12.21 -4.20 -0.53
C ARG A 459 11.35 -3.11 -1.19
N SER A 460 10.30 -3.47 -1.93
CA SER A 460 9.40 -2.47 -2.52
C SER A 460 8.66 -1.65 -1.46
N VAL A 461 8.24 -2.28 -0.36
CA VAL A 461 7.58 -1.57 0.76
C VAL A 461 8.55 -0.62 1.46
N ILE A 462 9.76 -1.09 1.79
CA ILE A 462 10.74 -0.29 2.54
C ILE A 462 11.30 0.89 1.73
N GLN A 463 11.35 0.75 0.40
CA GLN A 463 11.80 1.78 -0.52
C GLN A 463 10.67 2.73 -0.96
N ALA A 464 9.43 2.49 -0.55
CA ALA A 464 8.33 3.39 -0.86
C ALA A 464 8.56 4.75 -0.17
N PRO A 465 8.52 5.87 -0.92
CA PRO A 465 8.59 7.19 -0.31
C PRO A 465 7.35 7.40 0.55
N VAL A 466 7.54 7.89 1.78
CA VAL A 466 6.40 8.31 2.60
C VAL A 466 5.79 9.53 1.93
N PRO A 467 4.46 9.57 1.74
CA PRO A 467 3.80 10.74 1.20
C PRO A 467 4.12 11.95 2.09
N VAL A 468 4.38 13.10 1.50
CA VAL A 468 4.60 14.32 2.27
C VAL A 468 3.29 14.65 2.98
N GLY A 469 3.34 14.82 4.30
CA GLY A 469 2.16 15.17 5.10
C GLY A 469 1.47 16.42 4.59
N THR A 470 0.15 16.46 4.72
CA THR A 470 -0.66 17.62 4.40
C THR A 470 -0.23 18.77 5.30
N PRO A 471 0.21 19.93 4.75
CA PRO A 471 0.37 21.12 5.58
C PRO A 471 -0.99 21.43 6.23
N SER A 472 -0.98 21.81 7.50
CA SER A 472 -2.21 22.27 8.16
C SER A 472 -2.82 23.37 7.29
N ASP A 473 -4.12 23.30 7.02
CA ASP A 473 -4.84 24.23 6.13
C ASP A 473 -4.80 25.70 6.58
N THR A 474 -3.94 26.10 7.51
CA THR A 474 -3.95 27.37 8.25
C THR A 474 -3.53 28.60 7.44
N TRP A 475 -3.06 28.46 6.21
CA TRP A 475 -2.59 29.60 5.40
C TRP A 475 -3.66 30.67 5.18
N HIS A 476 -4.93 30.27 5.06
CA HIS A 476 -6.06 31.18 4.88
C HIS A 476 -6.41 31.99 6.15
N GLU A 477 -6.01 31.49 7.33
CA GLU A 477 -6.23 32.14 8.63
C GLU A 477 -5.16 33.21 8.90
N MET A 478 -4.07 33.20 8.13
CA MET A 478 -2.93 34.09 8.29
C MET A 478 -2.97 35.25 7.32
N ASP A 479 -2.39 36.36 7.75
CA ASP A 479 -2.06 37.47 6.87
C ASP A 479 -1.01 37.07 5.82
N GLY A 480 -1.11 37.63 4.61
CA GLY A 480 -0.25 37.27 3.48
C GLY A 480 1.25 37.41 3.78
N ASP A 481 1.64 38.47 4.48
CA ASP A 481 3.04 38.71 4.83
C ASP A 481 3.55 37.73 5.90
N ALA A 482 2.66 37.29 6.80
CA ALA A 482 3.00 36.26 7.78
C ALA A 482 3.25 34.91 7.11
N VAL A 483 2.46 34.55 6.10
CA VAL A 483 2.65 33.33 5.30
C VAL A 483 4.00 33.34 4.58
N VAL A 484 4.39 34.46 3.97
CA VAL A 484 5.69 34.59 3.29
C VAL A 484 6.86 34.41 4.27
N ARG A 485 6.76 35.00 5.47
CA ARG A 485 7.78 34.83 6.53
C ARG A 485 7.89 33.38 7.00
N GLU A 486 6.77 32.71 7.22
CA GLU A 486 6.76 31.33 7.70
C GLU A 486 7.30 30.34 6.65
N LEU A 487 6.88 30.50 5.38
CA LEU A 487 7.39 29.68 4.28
C LEU A 487 8.90 29.89 4.08
N SER A 488 9.40 31.13 4.15
CA SER A 488 10.85 31.40 4.02
C SER A 488 11.68 30.85 5.19
N VAL A 489 11.12 30.69 6.40
CA VAL A 489 11.77 29.98 7.52
C VAL A 489 11.73 28.46 7.34
N SER A 490 10.60 27.90 6.87
CA SER A 490 10.41 26.47 6.65
C SER A 490 11.30 25.90 5.53
N ILE A 491 11.47 26.66 4.44
CA ILE A 491 12.34 26.29 3.31
C ILE A 491 13.82 26.23 3.74
N ARG A 492 14.27 27.07 4.68
CA ARG A 492 15.65 27.05 5.20
C ARG A 492 16.00 25.80 6.00
N HIS A 493 15.01 25.09 6.57
CA HIS A 493 15.21 23.92 7.42
C HIS A 493 14.94 22.58 6.73
N THR A 494 14.44 22.60 5.50
CA THR A 494 14.30 21.38 4.69
C THR A 494 15.54 21.24 3.80
N PRO A 495 16.38 20.21 3.98
CA PRO A 495 17.49 20.00 3.06
C PRO A 495 16.89 19.79 1.66
N HIS A 496 17.25 20.66 0.71
CA HIS A 496 17.00 20.50 -0.72
C HIS A 496 17.65 19.19 -1.19
N ARG A 497 16.98 18.07 -0.97
CA ARG A 497 17.02 16.96 -1.90
C ARG A 497 15.90 17.20 -2.87
N ALA A 498 16.13 18.15 -3.79
CA ALA A 498 15.70 17.90 -5.15
C ALA A 498 16.33 16.56 -5.51
N GLU A 499 15.55 15.48 -5.39
CA GLU A 499 15.92 14.22 -6.00
C GLU A 499 16.01 14.54 -7.48
N ALA A 500 17.22 14.88 -7.92
CA ALA A 500 17.63 14.74 -9.29
C ALA A 500 17.35 13.27 -9.61
N ARG A 501 16.12 13.01 -10.06
CA ARG A 501 15.72 11.73 -10.63
C ARG A 501 16.70 11.54 -11.75
N VAL A 502 17.75 10.76 -11.48
CA VAL A 502 18.70 10.32 -12.49
C VAL A 502 17.83 9.65 -13.54
N ARG A 503 17.56 10.40 -14.61
CA ARG A 503 16.73 9.97 -15.72
C ARG A 503 17.54 8.87 -16.37
N ALA A 504 17.29 7.62 -15.98
CA ALA A 504 17.91 6.47 -16.62
C ALA A 504 17.72 6.61 -18.14
N PRO A 505 18.70 6.23 -18.97
CA PRO A 505 18.62 6.38 -20.42
C PRO A 505 17.28 5.88 -20.94
N ALA A 506 16.65 6.60 -21.89
CA ALA A 506 15.29 6.29 -22.37
C ALA A 506 15.14 4.81 -22.80
N ARG A 507 16.19 4.23 -23.39
CA ARG A 507 16.25 2.81 -23.76
C ARG A 507 16.18 1.86 -22.56
N PHE A 508 16.85 2.21 -21.45
CA PHE A 508 16.83 1.40 -20.22
C PHE A 508 15.47 1.45 -19.52
N ARG A 509 14.80 2.61 -19.57
CA ARG A 509 13.40 2.74 -19.10
C ARG A 509 12.46 1.88 -19.93
N LEU A 510 12.55 1.95 -21.26
CA LEU A 510 11.70 1.16 -22.15
C LEU A 510 11.80 -0.36 -21.88
N ILE A 511 13.03 -0.86 -21.70
CA ILE A 511 13.29 -2.26 -21.39
C ILE A 511 12.79 -2.61 -20.00
N ARG A 512 13.02 -1.76 -19.00
CA ARG A 512 12.53 -1.96 -17.62
C ARG A 512 11.01 -1.98 -17.57
N ASP A 513 10.35 -1.06 -18.26
CA ASP A 513 8.90 -0.95 -18.33
C ASP A 513 8.33 -2.19 -19.03
N GLY A 514 8.94 -2.62 -20.15
CA GLY A 514 8.68 -3.90 -20.83
C GLY A 514 8.76 -5.10 -19.91
N LEU A 515 9.89 -5.26 -19.22
CA LEU A 515 10.10 -6.38 -18.31
C LEU A 515 9.15 -6.35 -17.11
N SER A 516 8.83 -5.15 -16.61
CA SER A 516 7.89 -4.98 -15.50
C SER A 516 6.47 -5.32 -15.91
N ALA A 517 6.03 -4.88 -17.10
CA ALA A 517 4.73 -5.22 -17.67
C ALA A 517 4.63 -6.73 -17.91
N LEU A 518 5.66 -7.33 -18.51
CA LEU A 518 5.74 -8.78 -18.71
C LEU A 518 5.67 -9.55 -17.38
N ARG A 519 6.39 -9.10 -16.35
CA ARG A 519 6.33 -9.69 -15.01
C ARG A 519 4.93 -9.58 -14.41
N THR A 520 4.22 -8.47 -14.63
CA THR A 520 2.83 -8.28 -14.17
C THR A 520 1.86 -9.20 -14.90
N GLU A 521 2.04 -9.42 -16.21
CA GLU A 521 1.20 -10.35 -16.99
C GLU A 521 1.49 -11.81 -16.63
N LEU A 522 2.76 -12.19 -16.43
CA LEU A 522 3.14 -13.51 -15.92
C LEU A 522 2.68 -13.74 -14.46
N ALA A 523 2.18 -12.70 -13.81
CA ALA A 523 1.61 -12.74 -12.48
C ALA A 523 0.09 -13.04 -12.51
N ASP A 524 -0.54 -13.20 -13.67
CA ASP A 524 -1.96 -13.57 -13.78
C ASP A 524 -2.23 -14.93 -13.11
N PRO A 525 -3.36 -15.12 -12.39
CA PRO A 525 -3.73 -16.41 -11.78
C PRO A 525 -3.66 -17.65 -12.69
N LEU A 526 -3.81 -17.51 -14.01
CA LEU A 526 -3.67 -18.65 -14.95
C LEU A 526 -2.22 -19.04 -15.21
N THR A 527 -1.27 -18.10 -15.15
CA THR A 527 0.13 -18.33 -15.47
C THR A 527 0.81 -19.36 -14.55
N PRO A 528 0.65 -19.34 -13.21
CA PRO A 528 1.22 -20.36 -12.34
C PRO A 528 0.76 -21.78 -12.68
N VAL A 529 -0.50 -21.96 -13.08
CA VAL A 529 -1.06 -23.27 -13.43
C VAL A 529 -0.41 -23.80 -14.71
N LEU A 530 -0.35 -22.97 -15.75
CA LEU A 530 0.26 -23.34 -17.04
C LEU A 530 1.77 -23.52 -16.94
N ALA A 531 2.45 -22.66 -16.18
CA ALA A 531 3.87 -22.81 -15.88
C ALA A 531 4.15 -24.14 -15.15
N THR A 532 3.26 -24.54 -14.23
CA THR A 532 3.33 -25.84 -13.57
C THR A 532 3.09 -26.99 -14.56
N GLY A 533 2.13 -26.87 -15.48
CA GLY A 533 1.87 -27.87 -16.53
C GLY A 533 3.02 -28.04 -17.55
N SER A 534 3.62 -26.93 -17.98
CA SER A 534 4.82 -26.93 -18.83
C SER A 534 6.00 -27.59 -18.11
N ALA A 535 6.25 -27.22 -16.86
CA ALA A 535 7.28 -27.85 -16.04
C ALA A 535 6.99 -29.34 -15.80
N ALA A 536 5.73 -29.73 -15.61
CA ALA A 536 5.31 -31.11 -15.44
C ALA A 536 5.60 -31.94 -16.69
N SER A 537 5.29 -31.41 -17.87
CA SER A 537 5.57 -32.05 -19.17
C SER A 537 7.06 -32.23 -19.40
N ALA A 538 7.88 -31.23 -19.05
CA ALA A 538 9.34 -31.31 -19.13
C ALA A 538 9.88 -32.41 -18.20
N VAL A 539 9.39 -32.44 -16.96
CA VAL A 539 9.75 -33.46 -15.95
C VAL A 539 9.40 -34.87 -16.44
N LEU A 540 8.22 -35.04 -17.04
CA LEU A 540 7.76 -36.33 -17.56
C LEU A 540 8.53 -36.81 -18.81
N GLY A 541 9.45 -36.00 -19.33
CA GLY A 541 10.29 -36.33 -20.47
C GLY A 541 9.66 -36.00 -21.82
N SER A 542 8.66 -35.12 -21.86
CA SER A 542 8.12 -34.54 -23.09
C SER A 542 8.59 -33.09 -23.26
N PRO A 543 9.82 -32.87 -23.76
CA PRO A 543 10.35 -31.51 -23.95
C PRO A 543 9.56 -30.73 -25.01
N VAL A 544 8.97 -31.41 -26.00
CA VAL A 544 8.16 -30.78 -27.05
C VAL A 544 6.89 -30.17 -26.46
N ASP A 545 6.12 -30.93 -25.67
CA ASP A 545 4.91 -30.42 -25.03
C ASP A 545 5.23 -29.28 -24.05
N ALA A 546 6.34 -29.40 -23.31
CA ALA A 546 6.79 -28.36 -22.42
C ALA A 546 7.14 -27.05 -23.14
N VAL A 547 7.86 -27.14 -24.27
CA VAL A 547 8.20 -26.00 -25.12
C VAL A 547 6.96 -25.41 -25.77
N LEU A 548 6.01 -26.22 -26.24
CA LEU A 548 4.74 -25.74 -26.79
C LEU A 548 3.98 -24.90 -25.75
N VAL A 549 3.66 -25.47 -24.59
CA VAL A 549 2.94 -24.77 -23.51
C VAL A 549 3.73 -23.55 -23.02
N GLY A 550 5.05 -23.69 -22.85
CA GLY A 550 5.92 -22.61 -22.42
C GLY A 550 5.99 -21.44 -23.41
N SER A 551 6.04 -21.75 -24.71
CA SER A 551 6.07 -20.74 -25.78
C SER A 551 4.75 -19.98 -25.91
N VAL A 552 3.61 -20.67 -25.77
CA VAL A 552 2.29 -20.03 -25.77
C VAL A 552 2.14 -19.10 -24.57
N LEU A 553 2.57 -19.56 -23.38
CA LEU A 553 2.56 -18.75 -22.17
C LEU A 553 3.40 -17.47 -22.31
N VAL A 554 4.66 -17.60 -22.74
CA VAL A 554 5.58 -16.47 -22.91
C VAL A 554 5.11 -15.55 -24.03
N GLY A 555 4.64 -16.10 -25.15
CA GLY A 555 4.12 -15.35 -26.29
C GLY A 555 2.90 -14.52 -25.91
N ASN A 556 1.94 -15.11 -25.19
CA ASN A 556 0.75 -14.41 -24.72
C ASN A 556 1.11 -13.30 -23.71
N ALA A 557 1.98 -13.58 -22.75
CA ALA A 557 2.42 -12.57 -21.78
C ALA A 557 3.20 -11.41 -22.44
N ALA A 558 4.04 -11.71 -23.44
CA ALA A 558 4.77 -10.71 -24.21
C ALA A 558 3.82 -9.85 -25.05
N MET A 559 2.86 -10.48 -25.74
CA MET A 559 1.85 -9.77 -26.52
C MET A 559 1.01 -8.84 -25.64
N SER A 560 0.53 -9.32 -24.50
CA SER A 560 -0.21 -8.53 -23.52
C SER A 560 0.62 -7.36 -22.96
N ALA A 561 1.89 -7.59 -22.63
CA ALA A 561 2.79 -6.54 -22.15
C ALA A 561 3.05 -5.45 -23.20
N VAL A 562 3.30 -5.85 -24.45
CA VAL A 562 3.48 -4.91 -25.58
C VAL A 562 2.20 -4.10 -25.80
N GLN A 563 1.02 -4.74 -25.76
CA GLN A 563 -0.27 -4.07 -25.95
C GLN A 563 -0.54 -3.04 -24.85
N ARG A 564 -0.24 -3.40 -23.60
CA ARG A 564 -0.39 -2.52 -22.45
C ARG A 564 0.50 -1.28 -22.59
N LEU A 565 1.77 -1.46 -22.94
CA LEU A 565 2.69 -0.35 -23.13
C LEU A 565 2.31 0.57 -24.29
N HIS A 566 1.77 0.03 -25.39
CA HIS A 566 1.26 0.85 -26.48
C HIS A 566 0.07 1.72 -26.04
N SER A 567 -0.85 1.14 -25.25
CA SER A 567 -2.02 1.85 -24.73
C SER A 567 -1.62 2.97 -23.77
N GLU A 568 -0.73 2.69 -22.81
CA GLU A 568 -0.23 3.68 -21.85
C GLU A 568 0.52 4.83 -22.56
N ARG A 569 1.29 4.55 -23.61
CA ARG A 569 1.98 5.58 -24.40
C ARG A 569 1.04 6.47 -25.20
N ALA A 570 -0.02 5.90 -25.77
CA ALA A 570 -1.02 6.68 -26.50
C ALA A 570 -1.72 7.68 -25.57
N VAL A 571 -2.09 7.24 -24.36
CA VAL A 571 -2.66 8.10 -23.31
C VAL A 571 -1.67 9.16 -22.85
N GLN A 572 -0.40 8.80 -22.59
CA GLN A 572 0.63 9.76 -22.17
C GLN A 572 0.93 10.83 -23.22
N ARG A 573 0.85 10.51 -24.53
CA ARG A 573 1.04 11.50 -25.60
C ARG A 573 -0.08 12.53 -25.63
N LEU A 574 -1.32 12.12 -25.35
CA LEU A 574 -2.45 13.05 -25.25
C LEU A 574 -2.33 13.97 -24.02
N LEU A 575 -1.91 13.40 -22.88
CA LEU A 575 -1.77 14.15 -21.62
C LEU A 575 -0.61 15.17 -21.61
N ARG A 576 0.41 14.99 -22.45
CA ARG A 576 1.53 15.95 -22.57
C ARG A 576 1.14 17.32 -23.15
N THR A 577 -0.09 17.46 -23.63
CA THR A 577 -0.56 18.69 -24.30
C THR A 577 -1.27 19.66 -23.34
N GLN A 578 -1.33 19.38 -22.03
CA GLN A 578 -2.07 20.18 -21.05
C GLN A 578 -1.31 20.41 -19.73
N GLU A 579 0.00 20.74 -19.80
CA GLU A 579 0.69 21.24 -18.60
C GLU A 579 0.46 22.76 -18.51
N PRO A 580 -0.27 23.26 -17.48
CA PRO A 580 -0.47 24.69 -17.31
C PRO A 580 0.88 25.39 -17.07
N VAL A 581 1.10 26.50 -17.78
CA VAL A 581 2.27 27.37 -17.59
C VAL A 581 1.99 28.29 -16.42
N ALA A 582 2.97 28.49 -15.54
CA ALA A 582 2.89 29.40 -14.40
C ALA A 582 3.76 30.64 -14.65
N ARG A 583 3.30 31.82 -14.23
CA ARG A 583 4.09 33.05 -14.27
C ARG A 583 4.69 33.34 -12.91
N ARG A 584 5.94 32.93 -12.71
CA ARG A 584 6.66 33.14 -11.45
C ARG A 584 7.22 34.56 -11.40
N VAL A 585 6.91 35.28 -10.33
CA VAL A 585 7.47 36.60 -10.02
C VAL A 585 8.84 36.42 -9.39
N THR A 586 9.86 37.02 -10.00
CA THR A 586 11.26 37.05 -9.52
C THR A 586 11.69 38.51 -9.30
N ASN A 587 12.86 38.70 -8.69
CA ASN A 587 13.41 40.06 -8.49
C ASN A 587 13.61 40.82 -9.82
N ASP A 588 13.84 40.10 -10.91
CA ASP A 588 14.08 40.66 -12.25
C ASP A 588 12.81 40.74 -13.13
N GLY A 589 11.63 40.45 -12.56
CA GLY A 589 10.33 40.47 -13.26
C GLY A 589 9.64 39.10 -13.30
N THR A 590 8.64 38.94 -14.17
CA THR A 590 7.86 37.70 -14.30
C THR A 590 8.48 36.75 -15.33
N VAL A 591 8.70 35.49 -14.95
CA VAL A 591 9.24 34.44 -15.81
C VAL A 591 8.22 33.31 -15.96
N GLU A 592 7.95 32.89 -17.19
CA GLU A 592 7.15 31.70 -17.46
C GLU A 592 7.91 30.44 -17.05
N THR A 593 7.29 29.61 -16.23
CA THR A 593 7.85 28.39 -15.66
C THR A 593 6.80 27.29 -15.73
N ALA A 594 7.19 26.04 -15.92
CA ALA A 594 6.24 24.92 -15.85
C ALA A 594 5.65 24.82 -14.44
N ALA A 595 4.34 24.54 -14.30
CA ALA A 595 3.71 24.39 -12.98
C ALA A 595 4.42 23.35 -12.07
N ASP A 596 5.00 22.30 -12.67
CA ASP A 596 5.77 21.26 -11.96
C ASP A 596 7.12 21.74 -11.41
N ALA A 597 7.63 22.88 -11.87
CA ALA A 597 8.86 23.49 -11.40
C ALA A 597 8.63 24.58 -10.34
N LEU A 598 7.37 24.85 -9.95
CA LEU A 598 7.05 25.72 -8.83
C LEU A 598 7.47 25.07 -7.50
N GLU A 599 8.04 25.87 -6.62
CA GLU A 599 8.39 25.48 -5.26
C GLU A 599 7.49 26.20 -4.24
N LEU A 600 7.42 25.68 -3.02
CA LEU A 600 6.72 26.37 -1.94
C LEU A 600 7.38 27.73 -1.69
N GLY A 601 6.58 28.77 -1.47
CA GLY A 601 7.08 30.13 -1.26
C GLY A 601 7.34 30.92 -2.55
N ASP A 602 7.29 30.30 -3.73
CA ASP A 602 7.31 31.05 -5.00
C ASP A 602 6.11 31.99 -5.06
N VAL A 603 6.30 33.19 -5.61
CA VAL A 603 5.19 34.12 -5.87
C VAL A 603 4.79 33.97 -7.33
N VAL A 604 3.50 33.77 -7.58
CA VAL A 604 2.94 33.66 -8.94
C VAL A 604 2.01 34.82 -9.24
N ALA A 605 2.08 35.32 -10.47
CA ALA A 605 1.13 36.26 -11.03
C ALA A 605 0.01 35.47 -11.72
N ILE A 606 -1.23 35.89 -11.49
CA ILE A 606 -2.44 35.25 -11.98
C ILE A 606 -3.26 36.32 -12.69
N GLU A 607 -3.66 36.09 -13.94
CA GLU A 607 -4.53 37.01 -14.70
C GLU A 607 -5.71 36.28 -15.34
N SER A 608 -6.68 37.05 -15.83
CA SER A 608 -7.83 36.54 -16.59
C SER A 608 -7.40 35.59 -17.71
N GLY A 609 -8.05 34.42 -17.77
CA GLY A 609 -7.76 33.35 -18.72
C GLY A 609 -6.77 32.30 -18.20
N ASP A 610 -6.06 32.56 -17.10
CA ASP A 610 -5.13 31.59 -16.51
C ASP A 610 -5.87 30.45 -15.77
N ILE A 611 -5.30 29.26 -15.83
CA ILE A 611 -5.59 28.19 -14.88
C ILE A 611 -4.61 28.35 -13.72
N VAL A 612 -5.14 28.40 -12.49
CA VAL A 612 -4.31 28.54 -11.30
C VAL A 612 -3.38 27.31 -11.19
N PRO A 613 -2.04 27.47 -11.20
CA PRO A 613 -1.10 26.35 -11.33
C PRO A 613 -0.84 25.59 -10.01
N ALA A 614 -1.06 26.25 -8.87
CA ALA A 614 -0.78 25.75 -7.53
C ALA A 614 -1.71 26.42 -6.51
N ASP A 615 -1.88 25.83 -5.32
CA ASP A 615 -2.67 26.49 -4.28
C ASP A 615 -1.87 27.68 -3.73
N CYS A 616 -2.48 28.87 -3.74
CA CYS A 616 -1.81 30.11 -3.42
C CYS A 616 -2.58 30.92 -2.36
N ARG A 617 -1.84 31.54 -1.44
CA ARG A 617 -2.36 32.60 -0.58
C ARG A 617 -2.22 33.94 -1.32
N LEU A 618 -3.33 34.64 -1.52
CA LEU A 618 -3.34 35.90 -2.28
C LEU A 618 -2.69 37.03 -1.47
N LEU A 619 -1.72 37.70 -2.09
CA LEU A 619 -0.98 38.86 -1.56
C LEU A 619 -1.54 40.18 -2.08
N SER A 620 -2.02 40.19 -3.33
CA SER A 620 -2.64 41.36 -3.95
C SER A 620 -3.71 40.90 -4.93
N VAL A 621 -4.81 41.63 -5.00
CA VAL A 621 -5.96 41.34 -5.85
C VAL A 621 -6.47 42.63 -6.49
N GLU A 622 -6.72 42.60 -7.79
CA GLU A 622 -7.39 43.65 -8.55
C GLU A 622 -8.58 43.06 -9.31
N SER A 623 -9.77 43.17 -8.71
CA SER A 623 -11.04 42.63 -9.23
C SER A 623 -10.94 41.17 -9.69
N LEU A 624 -10.22 40.33 -8.94
CA LEU A 624 -9.96 38.94 -9.30
C LEU A 624 -11.20 38.08 -9.01
N GLU A 625 -11.75 37.48 -10.07
CA GLU A 625 -12.85 36.53 -10.01
C GLU A 625 -12.39 35.17 -10.53
N VAL A 626 -12.71 34.10 -9.79
CA VAL A 626 -12.26 32.73 -10.09
C VAL A 626 -13.46 31.79 -10.16
N ASP A 627 -13.52 30.97 -11.21
CA ASP A 627 -14.42 29.83 -11.32
C ASP A 627 -13.87 28.66 -10.50
N GLU A 628 -14.50 28.40 -9.35
CA GLU A 628 -14.16 27.29 -8.46
C GLU A 628 -15.10 26.09 -8.59
N SER A 629 -15.92 26.04 -9.65
CA SER A 629 -16.89 24.96 -9.88
C SER A 629 -16.24 23.58 -9.91
N SER A 630 -14.98 23.47 -10.38
CA SER A 630 -14.22 22.22 -10.37
C SER A 630 -13.90 21.70 -8.96
N LEU A 631 -13.97 22.56 -7.94
CA LEU A 631 -13.64 22.25 -6.56
C LEU A 631 -14.88 22.20 -5.65
N THR A 632 -15.84 23.10 -5.87
CA THR A 632 -17.04 23.26 -5.02
C THR A 632 -18.32 22.73 -5.67
N GLY A 633 -18.35 22.56 -6.99
CA GLY A 633 -19.55 22.25 -7.78
C GLY A 633 -20.45 23.46 -8.08
N GLU A 634 -20.16 24.62 -7.48
CA GLU A 634 -20.95 25.85 -7.63
C GLU A 634 -20.48 26.66 -8.85
N SER A 635 -21.40 27.05 -9.73
CA SER A 635 -21.08 27.72 -11.01
C SER A 635 -20.93 29.25 -10.91
N LEU A 636 -21.12 29.84 -9.73
CA LEU A 636 -21.02 31.28 -9.55
C LEU A 636 -19.54 31.68 -9.39
N PRO A 637 -19.07 32.72 -10.12
CA PRO A 637 -17.75 33.28 -9.91
C PRO A 637 -17.52 33.70 -8.45
N VAL A 638 -16.36 33.36 -7.90
CA VAL A 638 -15.98 33.74 -6.54
C VAL A 638 -15.06 34.96 -6.59
N ASP A 639 -15.56 36.08 -6.05
CA ASP A 639 -14.77 37.28 -5.80
C ASP A 639 -13.66 36.99 -4.78
N LYS A 640 -12.41 37.31 -5.13
CA LYS A 640 -11.24 37.10 -4.28
C LYS A 640 -10.82 38.35 -3.52
N GLN A 641 -10.22 38.13 -2.34
CA GLN A 641 -9.71 39.19 -1.47
C GLN A 641 -8.32 38.84 -0.91
N THR A 642 -7.69 39.75 -0.18
CA THR A 642 -6.43 39.49 0.53
C THR A 642 -6.62 39.24 2.02
N ASP A 643 -7.71 39.70 2.64
CA ASP A 643 -7.88 39.62 4.09
C ASP A 643 -8.02 38.17 4.60
N PRO A 644 -7.45 37.82 5.77
CA PRO A 644 -7.58 36.49 6.34
C PRO A 644 -9.03 36.06 6.54
N THR A 645 -9.32 34.77 6.32
CA THR A 645 -10.66 34.19 6.45
C THR A 645 -10.68 33.09 7.51
N PRO A 646 -10.41 33.39 8.79
CA PRO A 646 -10.29 32.37 9.82
C PRO A 646 -11.61 31.63 10.07
N GLY A 647 -11.53 30.31 10.26
CA GLY A 647 -12.70 29.45 10.57
C GLY A 647 -13.66 29.22 9.39
N MET A 648 -13.30 29.65 8.17
CA MET A 648 -14.18 29.54 7.01
C MET A 648 -14.08 28.18 6.30
N PRO A 649 -15.21 27.60 5.83
CA PRO A 649 -15.19 26.41 4.99
C PRO A 649 -14.49 26.68 3.66
N LEU A 650 -13.98 25.63 2.99
CA LEU A 650 -13.17 25.73 1.78
C LEU A 650 -13.71 26.71 0.73
N ALA A 651 -15.02 26.63 0.45
CA ALA A 651 -15.72 27.44 -0.54
C ALA A 651 -15.77 28.94 -0.22
N GLU A 652 -15.63 29.31 1.05
CA GLU A 652 -15.72 30.71 1.50
C GLU A 652 -14.33 31.33 1.76
N ARG A 653 -13.25 30.59 1.53
CA ARG A 653 -11.86 31.06 1.68
C ARG A 653 -11.45 31.95 0.48
N ARG A 654 -12.05 33.13 0.40
CA ARG A 654 -11.82 34.12 -0.68
C ARG A 654 -10.38 34.64 -0.75
N CYS A 655 -9.58 34.40 0.28
CA CYS A 655 -8.19 34.82 0.37
C CYS A 655 -7.18 33.81 -0.21
N MET A 656 -7.69 32.68 -0.72
CA MET A 656 -6.94 31.60 -1.38
C MET A 656 -7.35 31.46 -2.84
N ALA A 657 -6.42 31.01 -3.67
CA ALA A 657 -6.66 30.50 -5.03
C ALA A 657 -6.19 29.05 -5.11
N TYR A 658 -6.95 28.17 -5.76
CA TYR A 658 -6.70 26.72 -5.73
C TYR A 658 -6.26 26.16 -7.07
N ALA A 659 -5.37 25.18 -7.08
CA ALA A 659 -4.85 24.59 -8.30
C ALA A 659 -5.96 23.97 -9.16
N GLY A 660 -5.98 24.30 -10.45
CA GLY A 660 -6.94 23.81 -11.43
C GLY A 660 -8.22 24.64 -11.56
N THR A 661 -8.43 25.66 -10.73
CA THR A 661 -9.51 26.63 -10.92
C THR A 661 -9.16 27.64 -12.02
N THR A 662 -10.17 28.22 -12.66
CA THR A 662 -9.97 29.11 -13.82
C THR A 662 -10.24 30.55 -13.44
N VAL A 663 -9.35 31.47 -13.84
CA VAL A 663 -9.49 32.89 -13.55
C VAL A 663 -10.35 33.53 -14.63
N LEU A 664 -11.50 34.07 -14.23
CA LEU A 664 -12.47 34.66 -15.16
C LEU A 664 -12.14 36.12 -15.45
N ALA A 665 -11.83 36.91 -14.43
CA ALA A 665 -11.58 38.34 -14.55
C ALA A 665 -10.54 38.82 -13.54
N GLY A 666 -9.94 39.98 -13.83
CA GLY A 666 -8.99 40.65 -12.94
C GLY A 666 -7.58 40.08 -12.97
N SER A 667 -6.78 40.50 -12.00
CA SER A 667 -5.42 40.02 -11.79
C SER A 667 -5.06 39.96 -10.31
N GLY A 668 -4.06 39.17 -9.96
CA GLY A 668 -3.56 39.08 -8.60
C GLY A 668 -2.18 38.47 -8.52
N ARG A 669 -1.60 38.55 -7.33
CA ARG A 669 -0.36 37.84 -6.97
C ARG A 669 -0.61 36.99 -5.75
N GLY A 670 -0.10 35.77 -5.75
CA GLY A 670 -0.20 34.86 -4.62
C GLY A 670 1.10 34.12 -4.36
N VAL A 671 1.35 33.81 -3.10
CA VAL A 671 2.46 32.94 -2.69
C VAL A 671 2.02 31.48 -2.70
N VAL A 672 2.82 30.61 -3.29
CA VAL A 672 2.55 29.18 -3.43
C VAL A 672 2.62 28.49 -2.06
N THR A 673 1.50 27.89 -1.66
CA THR A 673 1.31 27.22 -0.36
C THR A 673 1.20 25.71 -0.48
N ALA A 674 0.76 25.18 -1.63
CA ALA A 674 0.81 23.76 -1.94
C ALA A 674 0.99 23.49 -3.45
N ILE A 675 1.77 22.45 -3.78
CA ILE A 675 2.10 22.05 -5.16
C ILE A 675 1.81 20.56 -5.40
N GLY A 676 1.54 20.20 -6.65
CA GLY A 676 1.40 18.82 -7.10
C GLY A 676 0.36 18.03 -6.29
N ALA A 677 0.77 16.92 -5.66
CA ALA A 677 -0.12 16.06 -4.86
C ALA A 677 -0.60 16.70 -3.54
N ARG A 678 -0.03 17.85 -3.14
CA ARG A 678 -0.39 18.55 -1.90
C ARG A 678 -1.53 19.56 -2.09
N THR A 679 -1.88 19.88 -3.33
CA THR A 679 -2.98 20.80 -3.64
C THR A 679 -4.32 20.22 -3.20
N VAL A 680 -5.27 21.05 -2.79
CA VAL A 680 -6.61 20.62 -2.32
C VAL A 680 -7.27 19.69 -3.34
N THR A 681 -7.27 20.07 -4.61
CA THR A 681 -7.85 19.28 -5.73
C THR A 681 -7.22 17.89 -5.80
N ARG A 682 -5.89 17.80 -5.70
CA ARG A 682 -5.18 16.51 -5.77
C ARG A 682 -5.27 15.69 -4.48
N ARG A 683 -5.49 16.33 -3.32
CA ARG A 683 -5.77 15.63 -2.06
C ARG A 683 -7.12 14.94 -2.10
N ALA A 684 -8.14 15.59 -2.65
CA ALA A 684 -9.45 14.98 -2.86
C ALA A 684 -9.35 13.72 -3.75
N ASP A 685 -8.50 13.75 -4.78
CA ASP A 685 -8.20 12.61 -5.65
C ASP A 685 -7.48 11.44 -4.97
N VAL A 686 -6.67 11.69 -3.93
CA VAL A 686 -5.91 10.64 -3.21
C VAL A 686 -6.82 9.77 -2.34
N GLY A 687 -7.94 10.32 -1.86
CA GLY A 687 -8.95 9.59 -1.09
C GLY A 687 -9.84 8.65 -1.93
N VAL A 688 -9.87 8.85 -3.25
CA VAL A 688 -10.56 7.93 -4.17
C VAL A 688 -9.62 6.77 -4.48
N SER A 689 -9.85 5.63 -3.81
CA SER A 689 -9.16 4.37 -4.05
C SER A 689 -8.95 4.11 -5.55
N ARG A 690 -7.73 4.34 -6.05
CA ARG A 690 -7.32 3.96 -7.40
C ARG A 690 -7.31 2.43 -7.62
N SER A 691 -7.43 1.69 -6.53
CA SER A 691 -7.76 0.27 -6.54
C SER A 691 -9.25 0.13 -6.85
N GLY A 692 -9.62 0.37 -8.12
CA GLY A 692 -10.95 0.00 -8.60
C GLY A 692 -11.21 -1.47 -8.25
N PRO A 693 -12.40 -1.80 -7.72
CA PRO A 693 -12.71 -3.17 -7.35
C PRO A 693 -12.49 -4.07 -8.57
N ALA A 694 -12.11 -5.33 -8.32
CA ALA A 694 -11.89 -6.33 -9.35
C ALA A 694 -13.20 -6.75 -10.05
N VAL A 695 -14.14 -5.84 -10.26
CA VAL A 695 -15.36 -6.05 -11.04
C VAL A 695 -14.96 -5.98 -12.51
N GLY A 696 -15.06 -7.11 -13.18
CA GLY A 696 -14.80 -7.20 -14.61
C GLY A 696 -14.47 -8.61 -15.09
N LEU A 697 -14.04 -8.68 -16.34
CA LEU A 697 -13.83 -9.86 -17.17
C LEU A 697 -12.73 -10.70 -16.57
N THR A 698 -11.75 -10.07 -15.92
CA THR A 698 -10.72 -10.77 -15.16
C THR A 698 -11.30 -11.56 -13.99
N ASN A 699 -12.31 -11.04 -13.27
CA ASN A 699 -12.98 -11.82 -12.24
C ASN A 699 -13.85 -12.92 -12.84
N ARG A 700 -14.54 -12.65 -13.97
CA ARG A 700 -15.30 -13.69 -14.65
C ARG A 700 -14.42 -14.80 -15.23
N LEU A 701 -13.25 -14.46 -15.75
CA LEU A 701 -12.22 -15.41 -16.17
C LEU A 701 -11.69 -16.21 -14.99
N ARG A 702 -11.48 -15.58 -13.83
CA ARG A 702 -11.12 -16.30 -12.59
C ARG A 702 -12.22 -17.25 -12.12
N GLU A 703 -13.48 -16.83 -12.16
CA GLU A 703 -14.63 -17.67 -11.84
C GLU A 703 -14.75 -18.85 -12.81
N LEU A 704 -14.64 -18.59 -14.12
CA LEU A 704 -14.65 -19.63 -15.14
C LEU A 704 -13.48 -20.60 -14.92
N THR A 705 -12.28 -20.10 -14.67
CA THR A 705 -11.11 -20.92 -14.35
C THR A 705 -11.35 -21.76 -13.10
N ARG A 706 -11.91 -21.19 -12.04
CA ARG A 706 -12.24 -21.93 -10.81
C ARG A 706 -13.29 -23.01 -11.05
N ALA A 707 -14.21 -22.80 -12.00
CA ALA A 707 -15.24 -23.76 -12.36
C ALA A 707 -14.72 -24.86 -13.31
N THR A 708 -13.86 -24.53 -14.29
CA THR A 708 -13.37 -25.48 -15.31
C THR A 708 -12.14 -26.25 -14.88
N LEU A 709 -11.27 -25.67 -14.03
CA LEU A 709 -10.04 -26.32 -13.58
C LEU A 709 -10.30 -27.67 -12.87
N PRO A 710 -11.29 -27.83 -11.98
CA PRO A 710 -11.63 -29.13 -11.40
C PRO A 710 -12.03 -30.18 -12.44
N ALA A 711 -12.77 -29.77 -13.48
CA ALA A 711 -13.19 -30.67 -14.56
C ALA A 711 -12.01 -31.08 -15.45
N SER A 712 -11.12 -30.16 -15.78
CA SER A 712 -9.86 -30.42 -16.50
C SER A 712 -8.96 -31.40 -15.72
N ILE A 713 -8.74 -31.15 -14.42
CA ILE A 713 -7.97 -32.05 -13.55
C ILE A 713 -8.66 -33.41 -13.43
N GLY A 714 -9.99 -33.44 -13.27
CA GLY A 714 -10.79 -34.66 -13.19
C GLY A 714 -10.69 -35.50 -14.47
N GLY A 715 -10.77 -34.87 -15.65
CA GLY A 715 -10.59 -35.53 -16.94
C GLY A 715 -9.18 -36.11 -17.11
N GLY A 716 -8.15 -35.34 -16.76
CA GLY A 716 -6.76 -35.82 -16.76
C GLY A 716 -6.53 -36.99 -15.79
N ALA A 717 -7.15 -36.94 -14.61
CA ALA A 717 -7.12 -38.04 -13.63
C ALA A 717 -7.83 -39.29 -14.18
N LEU A 718 -9.00 -39.13 -14.81
CA LEU A 718 -9.74 -40.24 -15.40
C LEU A 718 -8.97 -40.90 -16.54
N VAL A 719 -8.32 -40.13 -17.40
CA VAL A 719 -7.43 -40.64 -18.46
C VAL A 719 -6.23 -41.38 -17.86
N THR A 720 -5.64 -40.85 -16.78
CA THR A 720 -4.55 -41.52 -16.07
C THR A 720 -4.99 -42.86 -15.50
N VAL A 721 -6.13 -42.90 -14.80
CA VAL A 721 -6.69 -44.14 -14.23
C VAL A 721 -7.02 -45.14 -15.33
N ALA A 722 -7.68 -44.72 -16.41
CA ALA A 722 -8.00 -45.58 -17.54
C ALA A 722 -6.74 -46.14 -18.21
N GLY A 723 -5.68 -45.33 -18.39
CA GLY A 723 -4.39 -45.78 -18.91
C GLY A 723 -3.71 -46.81 -18.00
N LEU A 724 -3.79 -46.61 -16.68
CA LEU A 724 -3.30 -47.58 -15.70
C LEU A 724 -4.06 -48.91 -15.76
N LEU A 725 -5.40 -48.86 -15.82
CA LEU A 725 -6.26 -50.04 -15.96
C LEU A 725 -5.99 -50.80 -17.27
N ARG A 726 -5.60 -50.09 -18.33
CA ARG A 726 -5.20 -50.68 -19.63
C ARG A 726 -3.74 -51.18 -19.66
N GLY A 727 -2.98 -51.01 -18.59
CA GLY A 727 -1.59 -51.48 -18.53
C GLY A 727 -0.62 -50.67 -19.40
N THR A 728 -0.91 -49.42 -19.78
CA THR A 728 -0.01 -48.61 -20.65
C THR A 728 1.29 -48.18 -19.97
N GLY A 729 1.45 -48.49 -18.68
CA GLY A 729 2.54 -48.04 -17.81
C GLY A 729 2.27 -46.67 -17.20
N LEU A 730 2.74 -46.47 -15.97
CA LEU A 730 2.47 -45.28 -15.15
C LEU A 730 2.91 -43.97 -15.82
N ARG A 731 4.13 -43.93 -16.38
CA ARG A 731 4.64 -42.74 -17.05
C ARG A 731 3.75 -42.31 -18.23
N ARG A 732 3.34 -43.24 -19.11
CA ARG A 732 2.50 -42.92 -20.27
C ARG A 732 1.09 -42.52 -19.84
N ALA A 733 0.52 -43.21 -18.86
CA ALA A 733 -0.81 -42.90 -18.32
C ALA A 733 -0.86 -41.48 -17.72
N VAL A 734 0.12 -41.12 -16.90
CA VAL A 734 0.21 -39.78 -16.30
C VAL A 734 0.51 -38.71 -17.35
N THR A 735 1.40 -38.98 -18.32
CA THR A 735 1.70 -38.02 -19.40
C THR A 735 0.45 -37.74 -20.23
N GLY A 736 -0.32 -38.76 -20.59
CA GLY A 736 -1.60 -38.58 -21.30
C GLY A 736 -2.63 -37.81 -20.47
N GLY A 737 -2.72 -38.08 -19.16
CA GLY A 737 -3.59 -37.32 -18.27
C GLY A 737 -3.20 -35.85 -18.12
N VAL A 738 -1.91 -35.54 -17.97
CA VAL A 738 -1.39 -34.17 -17.91
C VAL A 738 -1.65 -33.45 -19.24
N ALA A 739 -1.41 -34.10 -20.38
CA ALA A 739 -1.69 -33.53 -21.69
C ALA A 739 -3.17 -33.15 -21.84
N VAL A 740 -4.10 -34.03 -21.42
CA VAL A 740 -5.55 -33.75 -21.44
C VAL A 740 -5.93 -32.61 -20.47
N ALA A 741 -5.37 -32.59 -19.27
CA ALA A 741 -5.63 -31.53 -18.30
C ALA A 741 -5.19 -30.16 -18.85
N VAL A 742 -3.98 -30.06 -19.40
CA VAL A 742 -3.44 -28.83 -19.97
C VAL A 742 -4.22 -28.40 -21.22
N ALA A 743 -4.54 -29.32 -22.12
CA ALA A 743 -5.29 -29.03 -23.34
C ALA A 743 -6.71 -28.46 -23.07
N ALA A 744 -7.30 -28.77 -21.91
CA ALA A 744 -8.60 -28.27 -21.50
C ALA A 744 -8.56 -26.85 -20.89
N VAL A 745 -7.37 -26.28 -20.62
CA VAL A 745 -7.25 -24.92 -20.09
C VAL A 745 -7.41 -23.91 -21.24
N PRO A 746 -8.35 -22.96 -21.16
CA PRO A 746 -8.62 -22.04 -22.27
C PRO A 746 -7.62 -20.87 -22.30
N GLU A 747 -6.39 -21.15 -22.75
CA GLU A 747 -5.27 -20.19 -22.74
C GLU A 747 -5.48 -18.98 -23.66
N GLY A 748 -6.30 -19.13 -24.71
CA GLY A 748 -6.63 -18.07 -25.67
C GLY A 748 -7.67 -17.07 -25.17
N LEU A 749 -8.46 -17.40 -24.15
CA LEU A 749 -9.54 -16.54 -23.67
C LEU A 749 -9.04 -15.17 -23.17
N PRO A 750 -7.97 -15.05 -22.36
CA PRO A 750 -7.44 -13.75 -21.95
C PRO A 750 -7.02 -12.86 -23.13
N LEU A 751 -6.48 -13.46 -24.20
CA LEU A 751 -6.07 -12.72 -25.40
C LEU A 751 -7.31 -12.23 -26.17
N VAL A 752 -8.28 -13.11 -26.43
CA VAL A 752 -9.53 -12.76 -27.11
C VAL A 752 -10.29 -11.68 -26.34
N ALA A 753 -10.37 -11.81 -25.02
CA ALA A 753 -10.92 -10.81 -24.11
C ALA A 753 -10.26 -9.43 -24.29
N THR A 754 -8.93 -9.40 -24.30
CA THR A 754 -8.16 -8.17 -24.46
C THR A 754 -8.38 -7.54 -25.84
N LEU A 755 -8.42 -8.36 -26.90
CA LEU A 755 -8.68 -7.91 -28.28
C LEU A 755 -10.10 -7.35 -28.42
N ALA A 756 -11.10 -8.00 -27.82
CA ALA A 756 -12.48 -7.52 -27.82
C ALA A 756 -12.61 -6.17 -27.10
N GLN A 757 -11.98 -6.02 -25.92
CA GLN A 757 -11.95 -4.76 -25.17
C GLN A 757 -11.23 -3.65 -25.97
N GLN A 758 -10.15 -3.98 -26.67
CA GLN A 758 -9.44 -3.03 -27.53
C GLN A 758 -10.28 -2.59 -28.73
N ALA A 759 -10.99 -3.53 -29.39
CA ALA A 759 -11.90 -3.22 -30.48
C ALA A 759 -13.05 -2.30 -29.99
N ALA A 760 -13.63 -2.59 -28.83
CA ALA A 760 -14.64 -1.74 -28.21
C ALA A 760 -14.09 -0.34 -27.87
N ALA A 761 -12.88 -0.25 -27.31
CA ALA A 761 -12.22 1.03 -27.01
C ALA A 761 -12.00 1.87 -28.27
N ARG A 762 -11.56 1.24 -29.37
CA ARG A 762 -11.38 1.92 -30.66
C ARG A 762 -12.70 2.45 -31.22
N ARG A 763 -13.77 1.67 -31.16
CA ARG A 763 -15.12 2.10 -31.60
C ARG A 763 -15.63 3.28 -30.78
N LEU A 764 -15.45 3.26 -29.46
CA LEU A 764 -15.82 4.36 -28.58
C LEU A 764 -14.98 5.62 -28.85
N THR A 765 -13.68 5.46 -29.08
CA THR A 765 -12.79 6.58 -29.42
C THR A 765 -13.19 7.23 -30.75
N ALA A 766 -13.58 6.43 -31.75
CA ALA A 766 -14.11 6.96 -33.02
C ALA A 766 -15.42 7.75 -32.85
N ALA A 767 -16.16 7.51 -31.76
CA ALA A 767 -17.36 8.26 -31.38
C ALA A 767 -17.07 9.42 -30.42
N GLY A 768 -15.81 9.81 -30.22
CA GLY A 768 -15.41 10.92 -29.34
C GLY A 768 -15.26 10.55 -27.85
N VAL A 769 -15.39 9.27 -27.48
CA VAL A 769 -15.26 8.81 -26.09
C VAL A 769 -13.86 8.23 -25.85
N LEU A 770 -13.02 8.95 -25.11
CA LEU A 770 -11.66 8.50 -24.79
C LEU A 770 -11.65 7.46 -23.65
N VAL A 771 -11.36 6.20 -23.99
CA VAL A 771 -11.23 5.13 -23.00
C VAL A 771 -9.80 5.07 -22.44
N ARG A 772 -9.60 5.55 -21.20
CA ARG A 772 -8.29 5.51 -20.51
C ARG A 772 -7.88 4.11 -20.05
N ALA A 773 -8.86 3.30 -19.64
CA ALA A 773 -8.64 1.92 -19.21
C ALA A 773 -9.65 1.00 -19.92
N PRO A 774 -9.21 0.10 -20.83
CA PRO A 774 -10.13 -0.79 -21.56
C PRO A 774 -11.03 -1.64 -20.66
N ARG A 775 -10.57 -1.93 -19.43
CA ARG A 775 -11.33 -2.66 -18.40
C ARG A 775 -12.57 -1.91 -17.93
N SER A 776 -12.59 -0.58 -18.02
CA SER A 776 -13.72 0.26 -17.60
C SER A 776 -14.95 0.14 -18.52
N ILE A 777 -14.77 -0.33 -19.77
CA ILE A 777 -15.88 -0.49 -20.73
C ILE A 777 -16.92 -1.51 -20.21
N GLU A 778 -16.46 -2.61 -19.63
CA GLU A 778 -17.35 -3.62 -19.08
C GLU A 778 -18.00 -3.16 -17.78
N ALA A 779 -17.24 -2.46 -16.93
CA ALA A 779 -17.80 -1.85 -15.72
C ALA A 779 -18.95 -0.91 -16.09
N LEU A 780 -18.79 -0.09 -17.14
CA LEU A 780 -19.83 0.78 -17.68
C LEU A 780 -21.09 -0.01 -18.10
N GLY A 781 -20.93 -1.19 -18.71
CA GLY A 781 -22.05 -2.04 -19.10
C GLY A 781 -22.82 -2.69 -17.93
N ARG A 782 -22.33 -2.55 -16.69
CA ARG A 782 -22.98 -3.02 -15.46
C ARG A 782 -23.42 -1.87 -14.55
N VAL A 783 -23.41 -0.64 -15.06
CA VAL A 783 -23.84 0.52 -14.28
C VAL A 783 -25.36 0.52 -14.24
N ASP A 784 -25.93 0.28 -13.05
CA ASP A 784 -27.37 0.40 -12.79
C ASP A 784 -27.76 1.81 -12.33
N VAL A 785 -26.80 2.57 -11.79
CA VAL A 785 -27.01 3.92 -11.25
C VAL A 785 -25.95 4.85 -11.81
N VAL A 786 -26.39 5.90 -12.51
CA VAL A 786 -25.49 6.96 -13.00
C VAL A 786 -25.67 8.19 -12.13
N CYS A 787 -24.60 8.57 -11.41
CA CYS A 787 -24.55 9.83 -10.70
C CYS A 787 -23.95 10.88 -11.64
N PHE A 788 -24.75 11.86 -12.02
CA PHE A 788 -24.27 13.00 -12.79
C PHE A 788 -23.92 14.15 -11.86
N ASP A 789 -22.76 14.75 -12.10
CA ASP A 789 -22.55 16.11 -11.63
C ASP A 789 -23.46 17.06 -12.43
N LYS A 790 -23.94 18.12 -11.81
CA LYS A 790 -24.77 19.11 -12.49
C LYS A 790 -23.88 20.00 -13.37
N THR A 791 -22.88 20.63 -12.77
CA THR A 791 -22.12 21.71 -13.40
C THR A 791 -21.07 21.14 -14.35
N GLY A 792 -21.03 21.59 -15.60
CA GLY A 792 -20.05 21.14 -16.60
C GLY A 792 -20.25 19.70 -17.12
N THR A 793 -21.23 18.97 -16.58
CA THR A 793 -21.63 17.63 -17.03
C THR A 793 -23.05 17.63 -17.59
N LEU A 794 -24.05 18.08 -16.81
CA LEU A 794 -25.41 18.29 -17.32
C LEU A 794 -25.63 19.70 -17.87
N SER A 795 -24.96 20.69 -17.28
CA SER A 795 -24.95 22.08 -17.76
C SER A 795 -23.69 22.38 -18.56
N GLU A 796 -23.76 23.35 -19.49
CA GLU A 796 -22.62 23.79 -20.29
C GLU A 796 -21.56 24.60 -19.52
N ASN A 797 -21.72 24.74 -18.19
CA ASN A 797 -20.97 25.67 -17.34
C ASN A 797 -20.88 27.09 -17.94
N LYS A 798 -21.99 27.56 -18.52
CA LYS A 798 -22.13 28.90 -19.11
C LYS A 798 -23.39 29.54 -18.57
N LEU A 799 -23.25 30.70 -17.92
CA LEU A 799 -24.39 31.50 -17.51
C LEU A 799 -25.09 32.05 -18.76
N ARG A 800 -26.40 31.83 -18.86
CA ARG A 800 -27.26 32.37 -19.91
C ARG A 800 -28.43 33.08 -19.25
N VAL A 801 -28.88 34.18 -19.82
CA VAL A 801 -30.10 34.85 -19.36
C VAL A 801 -31.28 33.93 -19.66
N ALA A 802 -32.02 33.54 -18.62
CA ALA A 802 -33.13 32.59 -18.72
C ALA A 802 -34.49 33.27 -18.94
N ALA A 803 -34.67 34.47 -18.36
CA ALA A 803 -35.88 35.26 -18.50
C ALA A 803 -35.55 36.74 -18.26
N VAL A 804 -36.31 37.63 -18.91
CA VAL A 804 -36.27 39.07 -18.69
C VAL A 804 -37.66 39.51 -18.26
N GLU A 805 -37.80 39.98 -17.02
CA GLU A 805 -39.03 40.63 -16.57
C GLU A 805 -38.90 42.14 -16.77
N ARG A 806 -39.70 42.66 -17.71
CA ARG A 806 -39.70 44.08 -18.08
C ARG A 806 -40.61 44.89 -17.15
N VAL A 807 -40.18 46.09 -16.82
CA VAL A 807 -41.04 47.14 -16.26
C VAL A 807 -41.53 48.01 -17.42
N ASP A 808 -42.80 48.43 -17.38
CA ASP A 808 -43.41 49.22 -18.46
C ASP A 808 -42.54 50.42 -18.86
N GLY A 809 -42.31 50.58 -20.16
CA GLY A 809 -41.49 51.65 -20.75
C GLY A 809 -40.03 51.29 -21.05
N TRP A 810 -39.59 50.06 -20.79
CA TRP A 810 -38.25 49.58 -21.17
C TRP A 810 -38.33 48.42 -22.16
N ASP A 811 -37.50 48.49 -23.20
CA ASP A 811 -37.35 47.39 -24.15
C ASP A 811 -36.40 46.31 -23.61
N GLU A 812 -36.64 45.06 -23.98
CA GLU A 812 -35.83 43.91 -23.56
C GLU A 812 -34.37 44.06 -24.00
N SER A 813 -34.16 44.60 -25.21
CA SER A 813 -32.82 44.84 -25.76
C SER A 813 -32.02 45.85 -24.93
N GLU A 814 -32.67 46.93 -24.47
CA GLU A 814 -32.06 47.95 -23.60
C GLU A 814 -31.72 47.38 -22.21
N ILE A 815 -32.59 46.54 -21.65
CA ILE A 815 -32.36 45.88 -20.35
C ILE A 815 -31.16 44.93 -20.45
N LEU A 816 -31.10 44.09 -21.48
CA LEU A 816 -29.99 43.16 -21.71
C LEU A 816 -28.67 43.88 -21.97
N GLU A 817 -28.70 45.00 -22.72
CA GLU A 817 -27.51 45.80 -22.98
C GLU A 817 -26.97 46.47 -21.70
N VAL A 818 -27.86 46.98 -20.84
CA VAL A 818 -27.48 47.52 -19.53
C VAL A 818 -26.95 46.43 -18.59
N ALA A 819 -27.57 45.25 -18.58
CA ALA A 819 -27.13 44.11 -17.79
C ALA A 819 -25.75 43.59 -18.25
N ALA A 820 -25.52 43.48 -19.56
CA ALA A 820 -24.24 43.05 -20.12
C ALA A 820 -23.11 44.05 -19.81
N ARG A 821 -23.40 45.36 -19.90
CA ARG A 821 -22.42 46.42 -19.58
C ARG A 821 -22.08 46.47 -18.08
N SER A 822 -23.02 46.08 -17.21
CA SER A 822 -22.77 46.02 -15.76
C SER A 822 -22.04 44.74 -15.33
N ALA A 823 -22.17 43.63 -16.07
CA ALA A 823 -21.39 42.42 -15.87
C ALA A 823 -19.92 42.56 -16.33
N LEU A 824 -19.62 43.37 -17.35
CA LEU A 824 -18.27 43.53 -17.92
C LEU A 824 -17.47 44.73 -17.34
N GLY A 825 -18.02 45.48 -16.38
CA GLY A 825 -17.58 46.84 -16.09
C GLY A 825 -17.31 47.19 -14.62
N LYS A 826 -16.45 46.46 -13.92
CA LYS A 826 -15.87 46.90 -12.62
C LYS A 826 -14.37 47.18 -12.70
N SER A 827 -13.97 47.98 -13.69
CA SER A 827 -12.73 48.74 -13.65
C SER A 827 -12.92 49.99 -12.78
N ARG A 828 -11.94 50.31 -11.93
CA ARG A 828 -11.92 51.35 -10.87
C ARG A 828 -12.37 52.78 -11.23
N ARG A 829 -12.79 53.07 -12.47
CA ARG A 829 -13.33 54.37 -12.91
C ARG A 829 -14.85 54.43 -13.10
N SER A 830 -15.60 53.35 -12.92
CA SER A 830 -17.07 53.32 -13.11
C SER A 830 -17.89 53.27 -11.81
N ARG A 831 -17.42 53.86 -10.70
CA ARG A 831 -18.28 54.11 -9.52
C ARG A 831 -19.28 55.27 -9.71
N VAL A 832 -19.33 55.87 -10.89
CA VAL A 832 -20.38 56.81 -11.25
C VAL A 832 -21.33 56.10 -12.21
N SER A 833 -22.59 55.99 -11.79
CA SER A 833 -23.78 55.71 -12.60
C SER A 833 -24.24 54.24 -12.75
N PHE A 834 -24.76 53.67 -11.66
CA PHE A 834 -26.08 53.02 -11.74
C PHE A 834 -27.20 54.02 -11.42
N ASP A 835 -26.94 54.94 -10.46
CA ASP A 835 -27.87 56.01 -10.06
C ASP A 835 -27.99 57.15 -11.12
N GLY A 836 -27.01 57.28 -12.01
CA GLY A 836 -26.94 58.36 -13.01
C GLY A 836 -27.76 58.14 -14.27
N CYS A 837 -27.95 56.87 -14.68
CA CYS A 837 -28.75 56.54 -15.87
C CYS A 837 -30.25 56.58 -15.56
N CYS A 838 -30.66 56.09 -14.38
CA CYS A 838 -32.04 56.23 -13.90
C CYS A 838 -32.46 57.70 -13.67
N ARG A 839 -31.56 58.55 -13.13
CA ARG A 839 -31.90 59.97 -12.88
C ARG A 839 -31.98 60.85 -14.13
N ARG A 840 -31.39 60.45 -15.27
CA ARG A 840 -31.40 61.29 -16.49
C ARG A 840 -32.62 61.09 -17.40
N ARG A 841 -33.48 60.09 -17.12
CA ARG A 841 -34.75 59.89 -17.88
C ARG A 841 -36.01 59.80 -17.02
N CYS A 842 -35.92 59.67 -15.69
CA CYS A 842 -37.09 59.73 -14.83
C CYS A 842 -37.52 61.18 -14.54
N SER A 843 -38.61 61.61 -15.17
CA SER A 843 -39.43 62.74 -14.70
C SER A 843 -39.86 62.50 -13.23
N PRO A 844 -40.12 63.53 -12.40
CA PRO A 844 -40.22 63.42 -10.93
C PRO A 844 -41.50 62.75 -10.40
N ALA A 845 -42.10 61.81 -11.13
CA ALA A 845 -43.42 61.26 -10.82
C ALA A 845 -43.44 59.72 -10.82
N SER A 846 -42.52 59.06 -10.12
CA SER A 846 -42.74 57.68 -9.63
C SER A 846 -41.62 57.29 -8.66
N SER A 847 -41.85 57.56 -7.38
CA SER A 847 -41.05 57.04 -6.28
C SER A 847 -41.24 55.53 -6.12
N GLY A 848 -40.13 54.79 -6.04
CA GLY A 848 -40.07 53.46 -5.44
C GLY A 848 -40.12 52.31 -6.42
N ARG A 849 -38.94 51.85 -6.86
CA ARG A 849 -38.63 50.44 -7.16
C ARG A 849 -37.12 50.31 -7.41
N CYS A 850 -36.39 49.88 -6.38
CA CYS A 850 -34.97 49.54 -6.50
C CYS A 850 -34.82 48.20 -7.22
N PHE A 851 -33.90 48.15 -8.20
CA PHE A 851 -33.47 46.92 -8.85
C PHE A 851 -32.74 46.02 -7.85
N GLY A 852 -33.17 44.77 -7.74
CA GLY A 852 -32.43 43.68 -7.10
C GLY A 852 -32.30 42.53 -8.08
N PHE A 853 -31.07 42.06 -8.31
CA PHE A 853 -30.85 40.76 -8.94
C PHE A 853 -31.16 39.67 -7.91
N ARG A 854 -31.94 38.66 -8.29
CA ARG A 854 -32.17 37.44 -7.51
C ARG A 854 -31.34 36.29 -8.07
#